data_AF-A0A2V8IT12-F1
#
_entry.id   AF-A0A2V8IT12-F1
#
_cell.length_a   1.000
_cell.length_b   1.000
_cell.length_c   1.000
_cell.angle_alpha   90.00
_cell.angle_beta   90.00
_cell.angle_gamma   90.00
#
_symmetry.space_group_name_H-M   'P 1'
#
loop_
_entity.id
_entity.type
_entity.pdbx_description
1 polymer ?
#
loop_
_entity_poly.entity_id
_entity_poly.type
_entity_poly.pdbx_seq_one_letter_code
_entity_poly.pdbx_strand_id
1 'polypeptide(L)'
;MSETSRNGTLRLGLTIGLAFATVLAVVALVYPYAPPGDELPNRIPEAAPYVTAEAAFSGPPFEEYWQEANHPGQCRNCHQKIFDEWNGSMMANAWRDPAWRAAFLLSAREISTRGNCDTPTPPDGTQKARPNPFASGDECVTRFDLGIGHHTLARSGSLVDGLCSRCHMPTNYIDNVPLQNVKIDGPSGLEHGALDVNFNPTSDNGTGFAFATVESQWRNTDSGKSGVVCMVCHSLAETRNTPYHNQAGTAAATGYAPAMGTASRARLVPPVQQDILDVPDGAARNLGYGIGGGAYRLSPHAIRFPERLGPLSSPRRLAEPDGYLSSVFKKPAAVEPIDSPKHDAYRQVFSTRAEFCSTCHDVTNPLTIKNRVGKWVGGFPIERTYAEWASSRYADRPGNRSFDPAFKRDCQTCHMEQDYGQPGTAQTLYKSGSPIPPLSGPVVTGGPVRTYFSHHFVGGNAYMTHVLGTDMDAAGGVESYPELSTFSFSSADEKSIYHNAYWKNADGHGAPSQQARLAWDRLRNVLALELSGPTKASAGANAPIMVSVTNSGSGHNFPTGFPEGRVAWLAMSAFDLATGRELPIHDSFWSRTSMGVGRFTTIDMTDPSFPGCGWKIPAGSPDPFAYQFKAVATLGDNCPTLELVYATARNLATNAQGLPIDGRGVVIDRSNPLGLPIFRDLNGNGDLYDDAFLRDTRLRPLPNAGATITLNRYSVVIPPGTRGPIAVSATVYYQSLEAIVAKKFLGNLADTNMNFMLEPCVLGGRCDGRHPRREPAVVEGAPPVPMEVRNWIIRVDGVSQDGIETAIVGTYPARDALGVFQDVVPKVTFSEPVSRLNNETFSLTDSTGAPVAASVDQIGDGTWGLFPDRVFLTPGETYTARVSAGVCGSAGDCTKRPLAWSFTVTSRGAEGAGDTSVPLGFQPLETRRGGSARQTRPHAERHGAR
;
A
#
# COMPACT_ATOMS: atom_id res chain seq x y z
N MET A 1 16.81 -89.11 -6.87
CA MET A 1 16.60 -87.85 -6.11
C MET A 1 17.13 -86.68 -6.92
N SER A 2 16.38 -85.68 -7.35
CA SER A 2 15.01 -85.64 -7.89
C SER A 2 14.86 -84.28 -8.60
N GLU A 3 14.40 -84.24 -9.84
CA GLU A 3 14.25 -82.99 -10.62
C GLU A 3 13.24 -82.00 -10.00
N THR A 4 12.45 -82.45 -9.03
CA THR A 4 11.49 -81.64 -8.27
C THR A 4 12.10 -80.43 -7.54
N SER A 5 13.37 -80.48 -7.14
CA SER A 5 14.04 -79.36 -6.47
C SER A 5 14.24 -78.14 -7.39
N ARG A 6 14.56 -78.36 -8.67
CA ARG A 6 14.92 -77.29 -9.62
C ARG A 6 13.69 -76.57 -10.18
N ASN A 7 12.57 -77.26 -10.31
CA ASN A 7 11.29 -76.67 -10.75
C ASN A 7 10.59 -75.86 -9.64
N GLY A 8 10.81 -76.20 -8.36
CA GLY A 8 10.25 -75.45 -7.24
C GLY A 8 10.83 -74.04 -7.11
N THR A 9 12.17 -73.92 -7.19
CA THR A 9 12.87 -72.63 -7.14
C THR A 9 12.57 -71.75 -8.35
N LEU A 10 12.49 -72.33 -9.56
CA LEU A 10 12.15 -71.58 -10.77
C LEU A 10 10.71 -71.04 -10.73
N ARG A 11 9.74 -71.85 -10.26
CA ARG A 11 8.35 -71.39 -10.09
C ARG A 11 8.22 -70.33 -9.01
N LEU A 12 8.90 -70.48 -7.86
CA LEU A 12 8.87 -69.49 -6.79
C LEU A 12 9.43 -68.14 -7.26
N GLY A 13 10.55 -68.15 -7.99
CA GLY A 13 11.13 -66.95 -8.61
C GLY A 13 10.19 -66.29 -9.62
N LEU A 14 9.50 -67.08 -10.46
CA LEU A 14 8.54 -66.55 -11.45
C LEU A 14 7.31 -65.91 -10.77
N THR A 15 6.77 -66.53 -9.72
CA THR A 15 5.61 -66.01 -8.98
C THR A 15 5.97 -64.75 -8.20
N ILE A 16 7.14 -64.70 -7.56
CA ILE A 16 7.64 -63.49 -6.90
C ILE A 16 7.87 -62.37 -7.93
N GLY A 17 8.44 -62.69 -9.10
CA GLY A 17 8.64 -61.75 -10.21
C GLY A 17 7.32 -61.18 -10.74
N LEU A 18 6.30 -62.02 -10.98
CA LEU A 18 4.97 -61.56 -11.39
C LEU A 18 4.29 -60.72 -10.30
N ALA A 19 4.41 -61.09 -9.03
CA ALA A 19 3.84 -60.31 -7.93
C ALA A 19 4.51 -58.94 -7.84
N PHE A 20 5.84 -58.86 -7.95
CA PHE A 20 6.57 -57.59 -7.99
C PHE A 20 6.19 -56.74 -9.21
N ALA A 21 6.09 -57.34 -10.40
CA ALA A 21 5.69 -56.64 -11.61
C ALA A 21 4.24 -56.13 -11.53
N THR A 22 3.34 -56.90 -10.93
CA THR A 22 1.93 -56.50 -10.73
C THR A 22 1.82 -55.39 -9.68
N VAL A 23 2.57 -55.47 -8.58
CA VAL A 23 2.66 -54.39 -7.58
C VAL A 23 3.24 -53.12 -8.20
N LEU A 24 4.32 -53.20 -8.99
CA LEU A 24 4.91 -52.06 -9.69
C LEU A 24 3.95 -51.47 -10.74
N ALA A 25 3.21 -52.29 -11.48
CA ALA A 25 2.19 -51.83 -12.43
C ALA A 25 1.00 -51.15 -11.74
N VAL A 26 0.52 -51.71 -10.62
CA VAL A 26 -0.54 -51.09 -9.80
C VAL A 26 -0.04 -49.81 -9.16
N VAL A 27 1.19 -49.76 -8.63
CA VAL A 27 1.81 -48.53 -8.12
C VAL A 27 1.94 -47.49 -9.24
N ALA A 28 2.35 -47.85 -10.45
CA ALA A 28 2.42 -46.91 -11.58
C ALA A 28 1.05 -46.44 -12.11
N LEU A 29 0.00 -47.25 -11.94
CA LEU A 29 -1.39 -46.89 -12.31
C LEU A 29 -2.11 -46.08 -11.23
N VAL A 30 -1.79 -46.29 -9.94
CA VAL A 30 -2.34 -45.55 -8.80
C VAL A 30 -1.55 -44.28 -8.50
N TYR A 31 -0.24 -44.29 -8.78
CA TYR A 31 0.68 -43.17 -8.66
C TYR A 31 1.42 -42.99 -9.99
N PRO A 32 0.79 -42.34 -11.00
CA PRO A 32 1.50 -41.94 -12.21
C PRO A 32 2.71 -41.08 -11.84
N TYR A 33 3.86 -41.38 -12.45
CA TYR A 33 5.12 -40.70 -12.20
C TYR A 33 5.01 -39.20 -12.55
N ALA A 34 4.92 -38.36 -11.52
CA ALA A 34 5.13 -36.92 -11.65
C ALA A 34 6.65 -36.68 -11.79
N PRO A 35 7.13 -36.03 -12.86
CA PRO A 35 8.55 -35.77 -13.02
C PRO A 35 9.06 -34.81 -11.93
N PRO A 36 10.29 -34.99 -11.41
CA PRO A 36 10.87 -34.10 -10.42
C PRO A 36 11.20 -32.75 -11.08
N GLY A 37 10.49 -31.72 -10.66
CA GLY A 37 10.64 -30.35 -11.14
C GLY A 37 9.66 -29.45 -10.40
N ASP A 38 10.06 -28.94 -9.24
CA ASP A 38 9.23 -28.07 -8.40
C ASP A 38 9.19 -26.60 -8.87
N GLU A 39 9.77 -26.32 -10.04
CA GLU A 39 9.86 -24.99 -10.64
C GLU A 39 9.71 -25.05 -12.16
N LEU A 40 9.30 -23.93 -12.78
CA LEU A 40 9.25 -23.80 -14.22
C LEU A 40 10.67 -23.92 -14.84
N PRO A 41 10.86 -24.69 -15.92
CA PRO A 41 12.19 -24.89 -16.52
C PRO A 41 12.80 -23.60 -17.08
N ASN A 42 11.96 -22.62 -17.44
CA ASN A 42 12.32 -21.29 -17.92
C ASN A 42 12.27 -20.20 -16.84
N ARG A 43 12.12 -20.54 -15.55
CA ARG A 43 12.24 -19.57 -14.44
C ARG A 43 13.60 -18.88 -14.52
N ILE A 44 13.61 -17.56 -14.37
CA ILE A 44 14.85 -16.77 -14.27
C ILE A 44 15.47 -17.04 -12.87
N PRO A 45 16.77 -17.33 -12.77
CA PRO A 45 17.44 -17.57 -11.49
C PRO A 45 17.25 -16.41 -10.50
N GLU A 46 16.73 -16.74 -9.33
CA GLU A 46 16.46 -15.78 -8.24
C GLU A 46 17.50 -15.91 -7.12
N ALA A 47 18.17 -14.80 -6.79
CA ALA A 47 19.14 -14.72 -5.70
C ALA A 47 18.56 -15.18 -4.36
N ALA A 48 19.39 -15.87 -3.57
CA ALA A 48 19.05 -16.29 -2.21
C ALA A 48 18.75 -15.07 -1.33
N PRO A 49 17.82 -15.17 -0.36
CA PRO A 49 17.40 -14.04 0.45
C PRO A 49 18.35 -13.76 1.63
N TYR A 50 19.61 -14.19 1.53
CA TYR A 50 20.72 -14.00 2.46
C TYR A 50 22.05 -14.27 1.77
N VAL A 51 23.15 -13.73 2.32
CA VAL A 51 24.49 -14.05 1.84
C VAL A 51 24.88 -15.46 2.28
N THR A 52 25.05 -16.34 1.29
CA THR A 52 25.41 -17.76 1.43
C THR A 52 26.66 -17.98 2.27
N ALA A 53 27.69 -17.17 2.05
CA ALA A 53 28.96 -17.29 2.76
C ALA A 53 28.88 -16.83 4.23
N GLU A 54 27.89 -16.02 4.61
CA GLU A 54 27.59 -15.73 6.02
C GLU A 54 26.77 -16.87 6.64
N ALA A 55 25.76 -17.35 5.92
CA ALA A 55 24.98 -18.53 6.28
C ALA A 55 25.84 -19.81 6.39
N ALA A 56 27.02 -19.87 5.75
CA ALA A 56 27.98 -20.95 5.97
C ALA A 56 28.61 -20.95 7.38
N PHE A 57 28.57 -19.82 8.11
CA PHE A 57 29.03 -19.70 9.51
C PHE A 57 27.90 -19.83 10.52
N SER A 58 26.74 -19.25 10.22
CA SER A 58 25.52 -19.35 11.02
C SER A 58 24.34 -19.47 10.07
N GLY A 59 24.01 -20.71 9.69
CA GLY A 59 23.01 -20.99 8.66
C GLY A 59 21.57 -20.85 9.16
N PRO A 60 20.61 -20.65 8.23
CA PRO A 60 19.20 -20.81 8.57
C PRO A 60 18.92 -22.25 9.07
N PRO A 61 17.89 -22.45 9.92
CA PRO A 61 16.87 -21.46 10.28
C PRO A 61 17.33 -20.43 11.32
N PHE A 62 16.84 -19.21 11.18
CA PHE A 62 17.07 -18.07 12.07
C PHE A 62 15.92 -17.82 13.05
N GLU A 63 14.78 -18.54 12.97
CA GLU A 63 13.62 -18.37 13.86
C GLU A 63 14.00 -18.30 15.35
N GLU A 64 14.82 -19.23 15.88
CA GLU A 64 15.25 -19.22 17.29
C GLU A 64 15.92 -17.88 17.66
N TYR A 65 16.73 -17.32 16.76
CA TYR A 65 17.39 -16.04 16.94
C TYR A 65 16.41 -14.84 16.88
N TRP A 66 15.32 -14.95 16.11
CA TRP A 66 14.23 -13.96 16.08
C TRP A 66 13.31 -14.05 17.30
N GLN A 67 13.11 -15.24 17.87
CA GLN A 67 12.33 -15.43 19.09
C GLN A 67 13.09 -14.97 20.34
N GLU A 68 14.41 -15.21 20.40
CA GLU A 68 15.21 -14.93 21.60
C GLU A 68 16.00 -13.62 21.54
N ALA A 69 16.99 -13.49 20.65
CA ALA A 69 17.97 -12.40 20.75
C ALA A 69 17.49 -11.09 20.08
N ASN A 70 16.81 -11.24 18.94
CA ASN A 70 16.38 -10.16 18.06
C ASN A 70 14.85 -10.03 17.99
N HIS A 71 14.14 -10.44 19.03
CA HIS A 71 12.69 -10.23 19.11
C HIS A 71 12.34 -8.72 19.08
N PRO A 72 11.44 -8.24 18.20
CA PRO A 72 11.16 -6.80 18.06
C PRO A 72 10.73 -6.11 19.35
N GLY A 73 9.95 -6.79 20.20
CA GLY A 73 9.59 -6.33 21.54
C GLY A 73 10.78 -6.04 22.47
N GLN A 74 11.97 -6.63 22.25
CA GLN A 74 13.18 -6.28 23.00
C GLN A 74 13.85 -5.00 22.49
N CYS A 75 13.69 -4.64 21.21
CA CYS A 75 14.21 -3.39 20.67
C CYS A 75 13.61 -2.19 21.40
N ARG A 76 12.33 -2.28 21.77
CA ARG A 76 11.57 -1.30 22.55
C ARG A 76 12.31 -0.77 23.79
N ASN A 77 12.95 -1.66 24.56
CA ASN A 77 13.64 -1.31 25.81
C ASN A 77 14.73 -0.23 25.64
N CYS A 78 15.32 -0.16 24.45
CA CYS A 78 16.33 0.85 24.11
C CYS A 78 15.78 1.89 23.12
N HIS A 79 14.89 1.50 22.20
CA HIS A 79 14.40 2.29 21.06
C HIS A 79 12.89 2.59 21.13
N GLN A 80 12.37 2.91 22.34
CA GLN A 80 10.95 3.15 22.61
C GLN A 80 10.26 4.01 21.54
N LYS A 81 10.82 5.19 21.18
CA LYS A 81 10.22 6.08 20.17
C LYS A 81 10.07 5.39 18.81
N ILE A 82 11.13 4.79 18.28
CA ILE A 82 11.08 4.09 16.98
C ILE A 82 10.09 2.92 17.01
N PHE A 83 10.07 2.17 18.12
CA PHE A 83 9.15 1.05 18.28
C PHE A 83 7.68 1.52 18.23
N ASP A 84 7.33 2.58 18.97
CA ASP A 84 5.97 3.14 19.00
C ASP A 84 5.54 3.77 17.66
N GLU A 85 6.49 4.23 16.85
CA GLU A 85 6.24 4.68 15.48
C GLU A 85 5.99 3.51 14.52
N TRP A 86 6.78 2.44 14.63
CA TRP A 86 6.73 1.24 13.78
C TRP A 86 5.55 0.32 14.09
N ASN A 87 5.21 0.14 15.37
CA ASN A 87 4.26 -0.85 15.90
C ASN A 87 2.78 -0.50 15.58
N GLY A 88 2.41 -0.58 14.31
CA GLY A 88 1.12 -0.08 13.77
C GLY A 88 1.24 0.47 12.34
N SER A 89 2.47 0.59 11.84
CA SER A 89 2.76 0.79 10.42
C SER A 89 2.33 -0.40 9.57
N MET A 90 2.16 -0.20 8.26
CA MET A 90 1.95 -1.30 7.32
C MET A 90 3.21 -2.16 7.11
N MET A 91 4.39 -1.74 7.59
CA MET A 91 5.59 -2.58 7.59
C MET A 91 5.51 -3.64 8.69
N ALA A 92 5.23 -3.25 9.93
CA ALA A 92 4.95 -4.20 11.02
C ALA A 92 3.75 -5.12 10.68
N ASN A 93 2.71 -4.55 10.07
CA ASN A 93 1.52 -5.28 9.65
C ASN A 93 1.66 -6.02 8.30
N ALA A 94 2.83 -6.07 7.66
CA ALA A 94 2.96 -6.49 6.25
C ALA A 94 2.44 -7.91 5.96
N TRP A 95 2.69 -8.87 6.87
CA TRP A 95 2.15 -10.22 6.78
C TRP A 95 0.67 -10.28 7.13
N ARG A 96 0.24 -9.46 8.11
CA ARG A 96 -1.11 -9.50 8.67
C ARG A 96 -2.15 -8.72 7.86
N ASP A 97 -1.73 -7.90 6.88
CA ASP A 97 -2.60 -7.17 5.94
C ASP A 97 -3.70 -8.08 5.34
N PRO A 98 -4.97 -7.86 5.70
CA PRO A 98 -6.08 -8.66 5.23
C PRO A 98 -6.26 -8.61 3.70
N ALA A 99 -6.22 -7.42 3.09
CA ALA A 99 -6.42 -7.31 1.64
C ALA A 99 -5.30 -8.04 0.88
N TRP A 100 -4.06 -7.93 1.35
CA TRP A 100 -2.95 -8.68 0.77
C TRP A 100 -3.08 -10.19 0.99
N ARG A 101 -3.37 -10.67 2.21
CA ARG A 101 -3.55 -12.11 2.48
C ARG A 101 -4.67 -12.72 1.63
N ALA A 102 -5.79 -12.01 1.46
CA ALA A 102 -6.86 -12.47 0.59
C ALA A 102 -6.47 -12.44 -0.90
N ALA A 103 -5.79 -11.40 -1.37
CA ALA A 103 -5.28 -11.34 -2.74
C ALA A 103 -4.26 -12.46 -3.02
N PHE A 104 -3.37 -12.75 -2.06
CA PHE A 104 -2.41 -13.85 -2.15
C PHE A 104 -3.09 -15.22 -2.11
N LEU A 105 -4.09 -15.45 -1.24
CA LEU A 105 -4.84 -16.71 -1.24
C LEU A 105 -5.58 -16.94 -2.58
N LEU A 106 -6.19 -15.90 -3.15
CA LEU A 106 -6.83 -16.01 -4.47
C LEU A 106 -5.78 -16.30 -5.55
N SER A 107 -4.72 -15.50 -5.60
CA SER A 107 -3.58 -15.65 -6.53
C SER A 107 -2.98 -17.05 -6.49
N ALA A 108 -2.74 -17.58 -5.29
CA ALA A 108 -2.17 -18.91 -5.07
C ALA A 108 -3.10 -20.04 -5.53
N ARG A 109 -4.42 -19.81 -5.59
CA ARG A 109 -5.37 -20.78 -6.15
C ARG A 109 -5.47 -20.67 -7.66
N GLU A 110 -5.55 -19.45 -8.18
CA GLU A 110 -5.50 -19.17 -9.62
C GLU A 110 -4.27 -19.87 -10.21
N ILE A 111 -3.10 -19.69 -9.60
CA ILE A 111 -1.82 -20.26 -10.06
C ILE A 111 -1.34 -21.48 -9.24
N SER A 112 -2.27 -22.21 -8.62
CA SER A 112 -1.95 -23.42 -7.85
C SER A 112 -1.25 -24.45 -8.74
N THR A 113 -0.25 -25.13 -8.19
CA THR A 113 0.45 -26.23 -8.85
C THR A 113 -0.30 -27.56 -8.75
N ARG A 114 -1.48 -27.60 -8.12
CA ARG A 114 -2.35 -28.78 -7.93
C ARG A 114 -3.75 -28.61 -8.57
N GLY A 115 -3.82 -27.89 -9.68
CA GLY A 115 -5.07 -27.57 -10.37
C GLY A 115 -6.06 -26.83 -9.46
N ASN A 116 -7.31 -27.30 -9.42
CA ASN A 116 -8.35 -26.77 -8.53
C ASN A 116 -8.51 -27.58 -7.22
N CYS A 117 -7.57 -28.48 -6.89
CA CYS A 117 -7.70 -29.35 -5.71
C CYS A 117 -7.32 -28.65 -4.39
N ASP A 118 -6.48 -27.62 -4.42
CA ASP A 118 -6.18 -26.77 -3.24
C ASP A 118 -7.35 -25.82 -2.87
N THR A 119 -8.39 -25.71 -3.71
CA THR A 119 -9.65 -25.02 -3.37
C THR A 119 -10.59 -26.01 -2.66
N PRO A 120 -11.07 -25.75 -1.44
CA PRO A 120 -12.01 -26.64 -0.76
C PRO A 120 -13.42 -26.58 -1.38
N THR A 121 -14.32 -27.48 -0.97
CA THR A 121 -15.76 -27.35 -1.22
C THR A 121 -16.34 -26.31 -0.26
N PRO A 122 -17.20 -25.38 -0.70
CA PRO A 122 -17.77 -24.35 0.16
C PRO A 122 -18.74 -24.97 1.20
N PRO A 123 -18.66 -24.56 2.49
CA PRO A 123 -19.48 -25.13 3.58
C PRO A 123 -21.00 -24.96 3.44
N ASP A 124 -21.45 -23.98 2.66
CA ASP A 124 -22.87 -23.71 2.39
C ASP A 124 -23.47 -24.64 1.31
N GLY A 125 -22.68 -25.54 0.73
CA GLY A 125 -23.11 -26.49 -0.30
C GLY A 125 -23.29 -25.87 -1.69
N THR A 126 -22.87 -24.62 -1.91
CA THR A 126 -22.88 -23.98 -3.24
C THR A 126 -21.88 -24.65 -4.19
N GLN A 127 -21.97 -24.33 -5.49
CA GLN A 127 -21.06 -24.91 -6.48
C GLN A 127 -19.61 -24.48 -6.19
N LYS A 128 -18.70 -25.46 -6.11
CA LYS A 128 -17.26 -25.22 -5.91
C LYS A 128 -16.65 -24.38 -7.06
N ALA A 129 -15.89 -23.35 -6.69
CA ALA A 129 -15.13 -22.51 -7.60
C ALA A 129 -13.99 -23.28 -8.30
N ARG A 130 -13.65 -22.82 -9.51
CA ARG A 130 -12.51 -23.32 -10.30
C ARG A 130 -11.62 -22.14 -10.73
N PRO A 131 -10.92 -21.49 -9.79
CA PRO A 131 -10.14 -20.27 -10.06
C PRO A 131 -8.95 -20.51 -10.99
N ASN A 132 -8.41 -21.73 -11.07
CA ASN A 132 -7.25 -22.03 -11.89
C ASN A 132 -7.65 -22.32 -13.36
N PRO A 133 -7.33 -21.44 -14.33
CA PRO A 133 -7.70 -21.62 -15.73
C PRO A 133 -6.81 -22.64 -16.46
N PHE A 134 -5.72 -23.11 -15.84
CA PHE A 134 -4.77 -24.08 -16.39
C PHE A 134 -4.88 -25.48 -15.77
N ALA A 135 -5.85 -25.68 -14.87
CA ALA A 135 -6.12 -26.98 -14.26
C ALA A 135 -6.67 -27.97 -15.30
N SER A 136 -6.16 -29.21 -15.27
CA SER A 136 -6.69 -30.30 -16.11
C SER A 136 -7.95 -30.91 -15.50
N GLY A 137 -9.04 -30.14 -15.48
CA GLY A 137 -10.29 -30.52 -14.83
C GLY A 137 -10.10 -30.78 -13.34
N ASP A 138 -10.44 -31.98 -12.89
CA ASP A 138 -10.31 -32.44 -11.51
C ASP A 138 -9.11 -33.41 -11.31
N GLU A 139 -8.19 -33.52 -12.28
CA GLU A 139 -6.99 -34.39 -12.22
C GLU A 139 -5.95 -33.95 -11.16
N CYS A 140 -6.20 -32.88 -10.40
CA CYS A 140 -5.27 -32.26 -9.46
C CYS A 140 -3.90 -31.85 -10.04
N VAL A 141 -3.85 -31.56 -11.35
CA VAL A 141 -2.64 -31.06 -12.04
C VAL A 141 -2.90 -29.76 -12.79
N THR A 142 -1.86 -28.94 -12.94
CA THR A 142 -1.88 -27.69 -13.70
C THR A 142 -0.91 -27.78 -14.87
N ARG A 143 -1.33 -27.35 -16.07
CA ARG A 143 -0.50 -27.37 -17.29
C ARG A 143 -0.23 -25.93 -17.76
N PHE A 144 0.90 -25.37 -17.35
CA PHE A 144 1.30 -24.00 -17.68
C PHE A 144 1.87 -23.91 -19.11
N ASP A 145 1.44 -22.93 -19.90
CA ASP A 145 1.98 -22.64 -21.24
C ASP A 145 3.27 -21.80 -21.13
N LEU A 146 4.38 -22.33 -21.63
CA LEU A 146 5.70 -21.69 -21.68
C LEU A 146 6.00 -21.08 -23.07
N GLY A 147 5.01 -20.98 -23.94
CA GLY A 147 5.09 -20.44 -25.29
C GLY A 147 5.74 -21.37 -26.34
N ILE A 148 6.63 -22.26 -25.93
CA ILE A 148 7.26 -23.30 -26.77
C ILE A 148 6.78 -24.73 -26.43
N GLY A 149 5.94 -24.88 -25.41
CA GLY A 149 5.48 -26.15 -24.87
C GLY A 149 4.76 -25.94 -23.53
N HIS A 150 4.25 -27.02 -22.94
CA HIS A 150 3.59 -26.98 -21.64
C HIS A 150 4.44 -27.64 -20.56
N HIS A 151 4.33 -27.14 -19.32
CA HIS A 151 4.93 -27.75 -18.14
C HIS A 151 3.84 -28.15 -17.14
N THR A 152 3.91 -29.39 -16.64
CA THR A 152 2.86 -29.97 -15.78
C THR A 152 3.36 -30.08 -14.35
N LEU A 153 2.60 -29.52 -13.41
CA LEU A 153 2.86 -29.62 -11.97
C LEU A 153 1.64 -30.27 -11.28
N ALA A 154 1.89 -30.92 -10.12
CA ALA A 154 0.88 -31.70 -9.39
C ALA A 154 0.96 -31.59 -7.85
N ARG A 155 1.90 -30.78 -7.31
CA ARG A 155 2.13 -30.62 -5.86
C ARG A 155 1.24 -29.49 -5.32
N SER A 156 0.78 -29.58 -4.07
CA SER A 156 0.14 -28.42 -3.41
C SER A 156 1.13 -27.27 -3.22
N GLY A 157 0.61 -26.04 -3.34
CA GLY A 157 1.39 -24.80 -3.39
C GLY A 157 1.07 -24.01 -4.65
N SER A 158 1.77 -22.90 -4.86
CA SER A 158 1.59 -22.04 -6.04
C SER A 158 2.91 -21.47 -6.57
N LEU A 159 2.91 -21.07 -7.84
CA LEU A 159 4.07 -20.41 -8.46
C LEU A 159 4.39 -19.02 -7.89
N VAL A 160 3.50 -18.42 -7.08
CA VAL A 160 3.71 -17.12 -6.45
C VAL A 160 4.03 -17.19 -4.96
N ASP A 161 4.09 -18.41 -4.37
CA ASP A 161 4.40 -18.60 -2.96
C ASP A 161 5.72 -17.92 -2.57
N GLY A 162 6.75 -18.03 -3.42
CA GLY A 162 8.00 -17.31 -3.24
C GLY A 162 7.86 -15.79 -3.42
N LEU A 163 7.29 -15.37 -4.55
CA LEU A 163 7.17 -13.95 -4.92
C LEU A 163 6.48 -13.11 -3.83
N CYS A 164 5.34 -13.58 -3.33
CA CYS A 164 4.54 -12.85 -2.36
C CYS A 164 5.22 -12.82 -0.98
N SER A 165 5.78 -13.95 -0.54
CA SER A 165 6.47 -14.05 0.75
C SER A 165 7.76 -13.22 0.81
N ARG A 166 8.46 -12.98 -0.30
CA ARG A 166 9.64 -12.09 -0.35
C ARG A 166 9.36 -10.66 0.14
N CYS A 167 8.15 -10.15 -0.03
CA CYS A 167 7.82 -8.77 0.37
C CYS A 167 7.15 -8.72 1.75
N HIS A 168 6.30 -9.71 2.05
CA HIS A 168 5.37 -9.66 3.18
C HIS A 168 5.68 -10.64 4.33
N MET A 169 6.58 -11.63 4.16
CA MET A 169 6.99 -12.59 5.20
C MET A 169 8.49 -12.53 5.59
N PRO A 170 9.14 -11.36 5.66
CA PRO A 170 10.60 -11.29 5.50
C PRO A 170 11.46 -11.85 6.66
N THR A 171 10.88 -12.22 7.82
CA THR A 171 11.61 -12.90 8.91
C THR A 171 11.76 -14.40 8.66
N ASN A 172 10.64 -15.09 8.47
CA ASN A 172 10.55 -16.55 8.36
C ASN A 172 10.57 -17.08 6.90
N TYR A 173 10.27 -16.25 5.90
CA TYR A 173 10.47 -16.59 4.49
C TYR A 173 11.91 -17.05 4.21
N ILE A 174 12.87 -16.37 4.85
CA ILE A 174 14.30 -16.63 4.72
C ILE A 174 14.64 -18.08 5.08
N ASP A 175 14.04 -18.60 6.16
CA ASP A 175 14.28 -19.96 6.66
C ASP A 175 13.68 -21.04 5.76
N ASN A 176 12.76 -20.65 4.86
CA ASN A 176 12.18 -21.51 3.85
C ASN A 176 13.00 -21.55 2.56
N VAL A 177 14.18 -20.91 2.50
CA VAL A 177 15.24 -21.19 1.52
C VAL A 177 16.42 -21.86 2.25
N PRO A 178 16.49 -23.20 2.31
CA PRO A 178 17.60 -23.90 2.95
C PRO A 178 18.95 -23.62 2.26
N LEU A 179 20.04 -23.47 3.02
CA LEU A 179 21.38 -23.17 2.46
C LEU A 179 21.84 -24.22 1.43
N GLN A 180 21.51 -25.49 1.66
CA GLN A 180 21.77 -26.61 0.75
C GLN A 180 21.04 -26.51 -0.60
N ASN A 181 19.98 -25.70 -0.70
CA ASN A 181 19.25 -25.46 -1.94
C ASN A 181 19.85 -24.30 -2.75
N VAL A 182 20.82 -23.56 -2.20
CA VAL A 182 21.49 -22.45 -2.90
C VAL A 182 22.65 -22.96 -3.74
N LYS A 183 22.66 -22.59 -5.03
CA LYS A 183 23.67 -23.00 -6.01
C LYS A 183 23.99 -21.87 -6.99
N ILE A 184 25.19 -21.87 -7.57
CA ILE A 184 25.49 -20.99 -8.71
C ILE A 184 24.81 -21.54 -9.96
N ASP A 185 23.94 -20.76 -10.59
CA ASP A 185 23.35 -21.09 -11.88
C ASP A 185 24.35 -20.80 -13.01
N GLY A 186 24.64 -21.80 -13.84
CA GLY A 186 25.69 -21.73 -14.86
C GLY A 186 25.49 -20.63 -15.92
N PRO A 187 24.30 -20.49 -16.53
CA PRO A 187 24.02 -19.43 -17.51
C PRO A 187 24.12 -18.00 -16.97
N SER A 188 23.69 -17.75 -15.73
CA SER A 188 23.72 -16.40 -15.13
C SER A 188 25.02 -16.08 -14.39
N GLY A 189 25.71 -17.09 -13.86
CA GLY A 189 26.80 -16.93 -12.90
C GLY A 189 26.35 -16.42 -11.52
N LEU A 190 25.04 -16.32 -11.28
CA LEU A 190 24.46 -15.82 -10.03
C LEU A 190 24.08 -16.98 -9.10
N GLU A 191 24.01 -16.67 -7.81
CA GLU A 191 23.39 -17.56 -6.84
C GLU A 191 21.89 -17.69 -7.12
N HIS A 192 21.38 -18.90 -6.93
CA HIS A 192 19.97 -19.22 -7.05
C HIS A 192 19.55 -20.04 -5.82
N GLY A 193 18.68 -19.47 -5.00
CA GLY A 193 18.13 -20.11 -3.80
C GLY A 193 16.73 -20.65 -4.05
N ALA A 194 16.59 -21.97 -4.21
CA ALA A 194 15.29 -22.62 -4.35
C ALA A 194 14.62 -22.81 -2.98
N LEU A 195 13.31 -22.56 -2.91
CA LEU A 195 12.50 -22.76 -1.71
C LEU A 195 12.42 -24.23 -1.30
N ASP A 196 12.14 -24.49 -0.03
CA ASP A 196 11.76 -25.84 0.42
C ASP A 196 10.52 -26.32 -0.36
N VAL A 197 10.57 -27.57 -0.81
CA VAL A 197 9.49 -28.23 -1.56
C VAL A 197 8.25 -28.50 -0.72
N ASN A 198 8.28 -28.22 0.58
CA ASN A 198 7.14 -28.30 1.50
C ASN A 198 6.62 -26.91 1.92
N PHE A 199 7.30 -25.83 1.49
CA PHE A 199 6.83 -24.47 1.68
C PHE A 199 5.59 -24.22 0.82
N ASN A 200 4.46 -24.12 1.50
CA ASN A 200 3.20 -23.63 0.98
C ASN A 200 2.64 -22.68 2.06
N PRO A 201 2.90 -21.37 1.98
CA PRO A 201 2.50 -20.40 3.00
C PRO A 201 0.98 -20.24 3.09
N THR A 202 0.22 -20.54 2.02
CA THR A 202 -1.25 -20.37 1.99
C THR A 202 -2.04 -21.54 2.59
N SER A 203 -1.38 -22.70 2.80
CA SER A 203 -1.96 -23.93 3.35
C SER A 203 -2.79 -23.69 4.62
N ASP A 204 -3.89 -24.43 4.77
CA ASP A 204 -4.70 -24.40 5.97
C ASP A 204 -4.25 -25.38 7.06
N ASN A 205 -3.34 -26.30 6.73
CA ASN A 205 -2.83 -27.36 7.61
C ASN A 205 -3.95 -28.10 8.40
N GLY A 206 -5.15 -28.23 7.82
CA GLY A 206 -6.33 -28.83 8.49
C GLY A 206 -6.98 -28.00 9.61
N THR A 207 -6.54 -26.75 9.82
CA THR A 207 -7.09 -25.85 10.85
C THR A 207 -8.39 -25.15 10.44
N GLY A 208 -8.71 -25.13 9.14
CA GLY A 208 -9.84 -24.35 8.60
C GLY A 208 -9.57 -22.84 8.48
N PHE A 209 -8.33 -22.39 8.67
CA PHE A 209 -7.85 -21.03 8.43
C PHE A 209 -6.73 -21.07 7.38
N ALA A 210 -6.75 -20.19 6.39
CA ALA A 210 -5.65 -20.06 5.45
C ALA A 210 -4.42 -19.44 6.14
N PHE A 211 -3.23 -19.79 5.67
CA PHE A 211 -1.94 -19.41 6.29
C PHE A 211 -1.75 -19.96 7.71
N ALA A 212 -2.12 -21.22 7.91
CA ALA A 212 -2.02 -21.87 9.22
C ALA A 212 -0.57 -22.01 9.68
N THR A 213 -0.37 -21.93 11.00
CA THR A 213 0.95 -22.09 11.61
C THR A 213 1.48 -23.50 11.43
N VAL A 214 2.74 -23.61 11.00
CA VAL A 214 3.46 -24.88 10.89
C VAL A 214 4.89 -24.66 11.36
N GLU A 215 5.14 -24.99 12.62
CA GLU A 215 6.41 -24.78 13.33
C GLU A 215 7.60 -25.42 12.60
N SER A 216 7.45 -26.66 12.10
CA SER A 216 8.49 -27.38 11.34
C SER A 216 8.87 -26.77 9.98
N GLN A 217 8.19 -25.69 9.57
CA GLN A 217 8.47 -24.88 8.38
C GLN A 217 8.47 -23.38 8.71
N TRP A 218 8.49 -23.04 10.00
CA TRP A 218 8.48 -21.68 10.53
C TRP A 218 7.35 -20.78 9.97
N ARG A 219 6.27 -21.39 9.45
CA ARG A 219 5.13 -20.67 8.86
C ARG A 219 4.27 -20.08 9.96
N ASN A 220 3.94 -18.78 9.87
CA ASN A 220 3.06 -18.07 10.80
C ASN A 220 3.43 -18.31 12.29
N THR A 221 4.74 -18.38 12.58
CA THR A 221 5.32 -18.26 13.93
C THR A 221 5.13 -16.84 14.46
N ASP A 222 5.38 -16.59 15.75
CA ASP A 222 5.21 -15.24 16.31
C ASP A 222 6.18 -14.22 15.70
N SER A 223 7.44 -14.60 15.46
CA SER A 223 8.39 -13.74 14.72
C SER A 223 8.03 -13.62 13.23
N GLY A 224 7.39 -14.66 12.65
CA GLY A 224 6.81 -14.63 11.31
C GLY A 224 5.60 -13.71 11.17
N LYS A 225 4.80 -13.54 12.23
CA LYS A 225 3.63 -12.65 12.25
C LYS A 225 3.99 -11.17 12.28
N SER A 226 5.23 -10.85 12.68
CA SER A 226 5.75 -9.50 12.94
C SER A 226 6.07 -8.69 11.66
N GLY A 227 5.74 -9.21 10.48
CA GLY A 227 5.92 -8.55 9.19
C GLY A 227 7.36 -8.10 8.89
N VAL A 228 7.50 -6.88 8.37
CA VAL A 228 8.79 -6.23 8.10
C VAL A 228 9.31 -5.60 9.40
N VAL A 229 10.14 -6.36 10.12
CA VAL A 229 10.78 -5.96 11.38
C VAL A 229 12.10 -5.20 11.19
N CYS A 230 12.60 -4.58 12.26
CA CYS A 230 13.84 -3.81 12.31
C CYS A 230 15.03 -4.48 11.59
N MET A 231 15.26 -5.78 11.80
CA MET A 231 16.41 -6.51 11.24
C MET A 231 16.26 -6.82 9.74
N VAL A 232 15.05 -6.79 9.19
CA VAL A 232 14.86 -6.87 7.74
C VAL A 232 15.39 -5.59 7.08
N CYS A 233 15.08 -4.44 7.67
CA CYS A 233 15.50 -3.13 7.18
C CYS A 233 16.98 -2.80 7.50
N HIS A 234 17.43 -3.08 8.72
CA HIS A 234 18.74 -2.64 9.24
C HIS A 234 19.85 -3.68 9.13
N SER A 235 19.53 -4.92 8.79
CA SER A 235 20.52 -5.97 8.56
C SER A 235 20.18 -6.81 7.32
N LEU A 236 19.69 -6.12 6.27
CA LEU A 236 19.47 -6.64 4.91
C LEU A 236 20.43 -7.77 4.59
N ALA A 237 19.92 -8.95 4.26
CA ALA A 237 20.60 -10.20 4.61
C ALA A 237 21.94 -10.50 3.91
N GLU A 238 22.44 -9.60 3.06
CA GLU A 238 23.81 -9.57 2.57
C GLU A 238 24.79 -8.78 3.47
N THR A 239 24.31 -8.22 4.59
CA THR A 239 25.08 -7.42 5.58
C THR A 239 24.87 -7.92 7.01
N ARG A 240 24.17 -9.05 7.21
CA ARG A 240 23.52 -9.42 8.47
C ARG A 240 24.50 -9.65 9.64
N ASN A 241 25.73 -10.05 9.33
CA ASN A 241 26.94 -10.01 10.18
C ASN A 241 28.19 -9.57 9.38
N THR A 242 28.02 -8.88 8.25
CA THR A 242 29.10 -8.67 7.27
C THR A 242 29.29 -7.22 6.84
N PRO A 243 30.15 -6.45 7.53
CA PRO A 243 31.05 -5.53 6.85
C PRO A 243 32.14 -6.36 6.14
N TYR A 244 31.78 -6.99 5.02
CA TYR A 244 32.66 -7.74 4.13
C TYR A 244 33.53 -8.84 4.79
N HIS A 245 32.95 -9.86 5.45
CA HIS A 245 33.75 -11.03 5.88
C HIS A 245 34.12 -11.98 4.74
N ASN A 246 33.40 -11.92 3.61
CA ASN A 246 33.52 -12.98 2.60
C ASN A 246 34.70 -12.81 1.66
N GLN A 247 35.48 -11.73 1.72
CA GLN A 247 36.71 -11.57 0.95
C GLN A 247 37.73 -10.59 1.60
N ALA A 248 39.03 -10.93 1.56
CA ALA A 248 40.20 -10.25 2.11
C ALA A 248 41.29 -10.01 1.04
N GLY A 249 41.92 -8.83 1.02
CA GLY A 249 42.92 -8.50 -0.01
C GLY A 249 44.20 -9.34 0.09
N THR A 250 44.70 -9.85 -1.05
CA THR A 250 46.03 -10.46 -1.09
C THR A 250 47.07 -9.43 -1.56
N ALA A 251 48.25 -9.43 -0.97
CA ALA A 251 49.33 -8.48 -1.31
C ALA A 251 49.92 -8.67 -2.74
N ALA A 252 49.41 -9.63 -3.52
CA ALA A 252 49.94 -10.02 -4.83
C ALA A 252 48.91 -9.94 -5.97
N ALA A 253 47.63 -9.68 -5.70
CA ALA A 253 46.59 -9.57 -6.73
C ALA A 253 45.54 -8.51 -6.37
N THR A 254 45.03 -7.80 -7.38
CA THR A 254 44.13 -6.65 -7.24
C THR A 254 42.67 -7.05 -6.94
N GLY A 255 42.44 -7.80 -5.87
CA GLY A 255 41.12 -8.31 -5.48
C GLY A 255 41.13 -8.97 -4.09
N TYR A 256 39.94 -9.41 -3.65
CA TYR A 256 39.70 -9.94 -2.30
C TYR A 256 39.45 -11.49 -2.33
N ALA A 257 39.67 -12.24 -1.23
CA ALA A 257 39.42 -13.71 -1.07
C ALA A 257 39.00 -14.17 0.36
N PRO A 258 38.14 -15.20 0.57
CA PRO A 258 37.35 -15.36 1.81
C PRO A 258 38.03 -15.44 3.18
N ALA A 259 37.38 -14.88 4.22
CA ALA A 259 37.78 -14.99 5.63
C ALA A 259 36.75 -15.77 6.45
N MET A 260 37.21 -16.61 7.38
CA MET A 260 36.38 -17.51 8.19
C MET A 260 36.55 -17.21 9.69
N GLY A 261 35.45 -16.90 10.41
CA GLY A 261 35.48 -16.69 11.87
C GLY A 261 34.30 -15.90 12.44
N THR A 262 34.14 -15.94 13.76
CA THR A 262 32.94 -15.43 14.50
C THR A 262 33.19 -14.16 15.34
N ALA A 263 34.31 -13.47 15.15
CA ALA A 263 34.68 -12.26 15.92
C ALA A 263 34.54 -10.97 15.09
N SER A 264 34.24 -9.83 15.74
CA SER A 264 34.01 -8.56 15.02
C SER A 264 35.26 -7.98 14.35
N ARG A 265 35.12 -7.48 13.11
CA ARG A 265 36.19 -6.97 12.20
C ARG A 265 37.22 -6.06 12.88
N ALA A 266 36.77 -5.18 13.79
CA ALA A 266 37.63 -4.25 14.52
C ALA A 266 38.67 -4.94 15.45
N ARG A 267 38.46 -6.20 15.82
CA ARG A 267 39.39 -7.02 16.62
C ARG A 267 40.36 -7.87 15.78
N LEU A 268 40.23 -7.86 14.45
CA LEU A 268 40.96 -8.75 13.54
C LEU A 268 41.95 -8.05 12.60
N VAL A 269 41.95 -6.71 12.51
CA VAL A 269 42.81 -5.94 11.58
C VAL A 269 43.49 -4.76 12.29
N PRO A 270 44.81 -4.52 12.11
CA PRO A 270 45.53 -3.40 12.74
C PRO A 270 45.06 -1.99 12.31
N PRO A 271 45.25 -0.94 13.15
CA PRO A 271 44.73 0.43 12.95
C PRO A 271 45.12 1.19 11.67
N VAL A 272 46.05 0.67 10.88
CA VAL A 272 46.62 1.29 9.67
C VAL A 272 46.20 0.56 8.39
N GLN A 273 45.42 -0.53 8.53
CA GLN A 273 44.98 -1.42 7.44
C GLN A 273 43.46 -1.51 7.35
N GLN A 274 42.75 -0.52 7.91
CA GLN A 274 41.30 -0.42 7.90
C GLN A 274 40.85 0.51 6.77
N ASP A 275 39.71 0.20 6.16
CA ASP A 275 39.44 0.59 4.77
C ASP A 275 39.43 2.10 4.52
N ILE A 276 39.99 2.47 3.36
CA ILE A 276 39.99 3.85 2.88
C ILE A 276 38.59 4.18 2.41
N LEU A 277 37.99 5.02 3.22
CA LEU A 277 36.84 5.78 2.91
C LEU A 277 37.28 6.80 1.84
N ASP A 278 37.05 6.56 0.53
CA ASP A 278 37.19 7.55 -0.57
C ASP A 278 36.61 6.96 -1.89
N VAL A 279 36.97 7.53 -3.05
CA VAL A 279 36.10 7.65 -4.26
C VAL A 279 35.44 6.38 -4.85
N PRO A 280 34.14 6.41 -5.26
CA PRO A 280 33.70 6.03 -6.60
C PRO A 280 33.53 7.27 -7.51
N ASP A 281 34.64 7.84 -7.99
CA ASP A 281 34.66 8.51 -9.29
C ASP A 281 34.15 7.50 -10.34
N GLY A 282 33.30 7.93 -11.28
CA GLY A 282 32.67 7.03 -12.26
C GLY A 282 33.67 6.32 -13.18
N ALA A 283 34.92 6.79 -13.26
CA ALA A 283 36.02 6.14 -13.97
C ALA A 283 36.95 5.29 -13.07
N ALA A 284 36.72 5.27 -11.75
CA ALA A 284 37.66 4.69 -10.78
C ALA A 284 37.62 3.15 -10.73
N ARG A 285 38.78 2.51 -10.76
CA ARG A 285 38.87 1.03 -10.87
C ARG A 285 38.54 0.27 -9.58
N ASN A 286 38.38 0.97 -8.46
CA ASN A 286 38.06 0.45 -7.12
C ASN A 286 36.55 0.49 -6.79
N LEU A 287 35.71 0.84 -7.75
CA LEU A 287 34.26 0.69 -7.72
C LEU A 287 33.83 -0.75 -7.31
N GLY A 288 33.46 -0.99 -6.04
CA GLY A 288 32.97 -2.28 -5.49
C GLY A 288 31.44 -2.41 -5.45
N TYR A 289 30.84 -3.61 -5.49
CA TYR A 289 29.38 -3.77 -5.63
C TYR A 289 28.60 -3.51 -4.32
N GLY A 290 27.38 -2.98 -4.43
CA GLY A 290 26.38 -2.97 -3.36
C GLY A 290 25.84 -4.37 -3.07
N ILE A 291 26.61 -5.13 -2.28
CA ILE A 291 26.20 -6.38 -1.63
C ILE A 291 25.09 -6.00 -0.64
N GLY A 292 23.82 -6.27 -1.00
CA GLY A 292 22.62 -5.86 -0.26
C GLY A 292 21.36 -5.70 -1.11
N GLY A 293 21.50 -5.45 -2.42
CA GLY A 293 20.36 -5.21 -3.32
C GLY A 293 19.81 -6.45 -4.02
N GLY A 294 20.50 -7.59 -3.97
CA GLY A 294 20.14 -8.81 -4.70
C GLY A 294 19.11 -9.67 -3.98
N ALA A 295 19.21 -9.80 -2.66
CA ALA A 295 18.34 -10.62 -1.82
C ALA A 295 16.83 -10.32 -2.00
N TYR A 296 16.49 -9.08 -2.36
CA TYR A 296 15.12 -8.63 -2.64
C TYR A 296 15.03 -7.85 -3.97
N ARG A 297 15.75 -8.26 -5.02
CA ARG A 297 15.59 -7.64 -6.35
C ARG A 297 14.32 -8.14 -7.05
N LEU A 298 13.18 -7.52 -6.74
CA LEU A 298 11.86 -7.88 -7.28
C LEU A 298 11.56 -7.30 -8.67
N SER A 299 12.41 -6.42 -9.17
CA SER A 299 12.31 -5.86 -10.52
C SER A 299 13.70 -5.83 -11.16
N PRO A 300 13.87 -6.34 -12.40
CA PRO A 300 15.13 -6.22 -13.11
C PRO A 300 15.43 -4.75 -13.48
N HIS A 301 14.42 -3.87 -13.46
CA HIS A 301 14.55 -2.43 -13.71
C HIS A 301 14.89 -1.62 -12.45
N ALA A 302 14.65 -2.18 -11.26
CA ALA A 302 15.14 -1.61 -10.01
C ALA A 302 16.68 -1.57 -10.02
N ILE A 303 17.23 -0.47 -9.50
CA ILE A 303 18.69 -0.27 -9.37
C ILE A 303 19.40 -0.43 -10.74
N ARG A 304 19.05 0.46 -11.68
CA ARG A 304 19.54 0.50 -13.09
C ARG A 304 21.07 0.62 -13.21
N PHE A 305 21.75 1.15 -12.20
CA PHE A 305 23.20 1.29 -12.14
C PHE A 305 23.76 0.36 -11.05
N PRO A 306 25.00 -0.15 -11.18
CA PRO A 306 25.67 -0.83 -10.07
C PRO A 306 25.97 0.20 -8.97
N GLU A 307 25.01 0.37 -8.06
CA GLU A 307 25.11 1.24 -6.89
C GLU A 307 26.00 0.60 -5.82
N ARG A 308 26.77 1.43 -5.11
CA ARG A 308 27.96 1.00 -4.37
C ARG A 308 27.95 1.67 -3.00
N LEU A 309 27.58 0.89 -1.99
CA LEU A 309 27.11 1.42 -0.72
C LEU A 309 27.79 0.67 0.43
N GLY A 310 28.83 1.29 0.99
CA GLY A 310 29.57 0.73 2.13
C GLY A 310 28.94 1.05 3.50
N PRO A 311 29.22 0.22 4.52
CA PRO A 311 29.08 0.61 5.92
C PRO A 311 30.18 1.63 6.30
N LEU A 312 29.85 2.55 7.20
CA LEU A 312 30.75 3.59 7.70
C LEU A 312 31.32 3.14 9.05
N SER A 313 32.41 2.37 9.02
CA SER A 313 33.01 1.81 10.23
C SER A 313 34.24 2.60 10.69
N SER A 314 34.14 3.28 11.84
CA SER A 314 35.32 3.77 12.57
C SER A 314 35.83 2.63 13.44
N PRO A 315 37.05 2.14 13.21
CA PRO A 315 37.67 1.10 14.02
C PRO A 315 38.08 1.60 15.42
N ARG A 316 38.16 2.93 15.61
CA ARG A 316 38.49 3.57 16.89
C ARG A 316 37.26 3.94 17.72
N ARG A 317 36.05 3.81 17.15
CA ARG A 317 34.80 4.36 17.69
C ARG A 317 34.88 5.85 18.04
N LEU A 318 35.56 6.65 17.22
CA LEU A 318 35.69 8.10 17.39
C LEU A 318 35.06 8.87 16.22
N ALA A 319 34.66 10.12 16.47
CA ALA A 319 34.22 11.04 15.42
C ALA A 319 35.45 11.56 14.66
N GLU A 320 35.72 10.98 13.50
CA GLU A 320 36.85 11.30 12.63
C GLU A 320 36.38 11.59 11.19
N PRO A 321 37.12 12.39 10.38
CA PRO A 321 36.74 12.67 9.01
C PRO A 321 36.61 11.38 8.17
N ASP A 322 35.42 11.16 7.63
CA ASP A 322 35.09 10.02 6.78
C ASP A 322 35.41 10.39 5.34
N GLY A 323 36.51 9.88 4.79
CA GLY A 323 36.91 10.21 3.42
C GLY A 323 35.90 9.71 2.36
N TYR A 324 35.11 8.67 2.64
CA TYR A 324 34.22 7.98 1.69
C TYR A 324 33.16 8.97 1.32
N LEU A 325 32.36 9.36 2.30
CA LEU A 325 31.35 10.39 2.15
C LEU A 325 31.97 11.73 1.71
N SER A 326 33.12 12.11 2.29
CA SER A 326 33.83 13.34 1.96
C SER A 326 34.12 13.47 0.47
N SER A 327 34.40 12.35 -0.18
CA SER A 327 34.72 12.29 -1.58
C SER A 327 33.50 11.82 -2.44
N VAL A 328 32.59 10.95 -1.95
CA VAL A 328 31.43 10.36 -2.72
C VAL A 328 30.47 11.46 -3.07
N PHE A 329 30.12 12.23 -2.07
CA PHE A 329 29.19 13.33 -2.19
C PHE A 329 29.95 14.65 -2.38
N LYS A 330 31.29 14.58 -2.56
CA LYS A 330 32.27 15.67 -2.68
C LYS A 330 32.05 16.74 -1.61
N LYS A 331 31.74 16.28 -0.38
CA LYS A 331 31.27 17.08 0.76
C LYS A 331 31.73 16.43 2.06
N PRO A 332 32.53 17.12 2.90
CA PRO A 332 33.03 16.59 4.16
C PRO A 332 31.96 15.90 5.01
N ALA A 333 32.27 14.71 5.49
CA ALA A 333 31.47 14.04 6.52
C ALA A 333 32.38 13.41 7.58
N ALA A 334 31.78 12.95 8.67
CA ALA A 334 32.47 12.27 9.76
C ALA A 334 31.85 10.91 10.01
N VAL A 335 32.64 9.99 10.57
CA VAL A 335 32.13 8.72 11.05
C VAL A 335 31.33 8.96 12.33
N GLU A 336 30.17 8.30 12.41
CA GLU A 336 29.28 8.36 13.56
C GLU A 336 29.28 7.02 14.31
N PRO A 337 30.26 6.78 15.21
CA PRO A 337 30.31 5.56 15.99
C PRO A 337 29.14 5.47 16.96
N ILE A 338 28.68 4.23 17.21
CA ILE A 338 27.71 3.90 18.24
C ILE A 338 28.38 2.90 19.17
N ASP A 339 28.64 3.32 20.41
CA ASP A 339 29.03 2.41 21.47
C ASP A 339 27.76 1.93 22.19
N SER A 340 27.51 0.63 22.18
CA SER A 340 26.29 0.02 22.71
C SER A 340 26.63 -1.30 23.41
N PRO A 341 26.07 -1.55 24.61
CA PRO A 341 26.38 -2.75 25.38
C PRO A 341 25.68 -4.02 24.89
N LYS A 342 24.63 -3.92 24.04
CA LYS A 342 23.89 -5.10 23.52
C LYS A 342 24.38 -5.54 22.14
N HIS A 343 24.69 -4.60 21.24
CA HIS A 343 25.12 -4.90 19.87
C HIS A 343 25.94 -3.75 19.27
N ASP A 344 26.99 -4.09 18.51
CA ASP A 344 27.74 -3.12 17.70
C ASP A 344 26.82 -2.53 16.61
N ALA A 345 27.01 -1.26 16.26
CA ALA A 345 26.27 -0.61 15.19
C ALA A 345 27.13 0.37 14.39
N TYR A 346 26.87 0.44 13.09
CA TYR A 346 27.56 1.30 12.13
C TYR A 346 26.54 2.07 11.31
N ARG A 347 26.86 3.31 10.90
CA ARG A 347 26.01 4.06 9.99
C ARG A 347 26.13 3.45 8.58
N GLN A 348 25.01 3.17 7.92
CA GLN A 348 24.97 2.62 6.56
C GLN A 348 24.40 3.68 5.60
N VAL A 349 25.03 3.88 4.44
CA VAL A 349 24.57 4.88 3.45
C VAL A 349 23.31 4.43 2.72
N PHE A 350 23.13 3.12 2.55
CA PHE A 350 22.00 2.55 1.81
C PHE A 350 20.64 2.90 2.44
N SER A 351 20.52 2.81 3.76
CA SER A 351 19.29 3.10 4.48
C SER A 351 18.85 4.58 4.41
N THR A 352 19.69 5.47 3.85
CA THR A 352 19.36 6.89 3.61
C THR A 352 19.20 7.23 2.12
N ARG A 353 19.00 6.22 1.26
CA ARG A 353 18.93 6.31 -0.21
C ARG A 353 17.68 5.61 -0.75
N ALA A 354 17.02 6.19 -1.75
CA ALA A 354 15.79 5.65 -2.34
C ALA A 354 15.92 4.21 -2.89
N GLU A 355 17.12 3.81 -3.30
CA GLU A 355 17.42 2.44 -3.76
C GLU A 355 17.08 1.39 -2.70
N PHE A 356 17.16 1.72 -1.40
CA PHE A 356 16.75 0.83 -0.31
C PHE A 356 15.27 0.46 -0.45
N CYS A 357 14.41 1.47 -0.64
CA CYS A 357 12.98 1.27 -0.86
C CYS A 357 12.68 0.50 -2.16
N SER A 358 13.52 0.65 -3.21
CA SER A 358 13.33 -0.02 -4.50
C SER A 358 13.34 -1.56 -4.44
N THR A 359 13.88 -2.14 -3.37
CA THR A 359 13.82 -3.59 -3.12
C THR A 359 12.39 -4.12 -2.98
N CYS A 360 11.49 -3.34 -2.38
CA CYS A 360 10.07 -3.70 -2.22
C CYS A 360 9.11 -2.82 -3.04
N HIS A 361 9.53 -1.61 -3.44
CA HIS A 361 8.69 -0.59 -4.12
C HIS A 361 9.03 -0.42 -5.62
N ASP A 362 9.56 -1.47 -6.23
CA ASP A 362 9.64 -1.67 -7.68
C ASP A 362 9.50 -3.17 -7.95
N VAL A 363 8.29 -3.59 -8.32
CA VAL A 363 7.92 -5.01 -8.38
C VAL A 363 7.48 -5.37 -9.78
N THR A 364 8.17 -6.32 -10.39
CA THR A 364 7.82 -6.87 -11.70
C THR A 364 7.30 -8.29 -11.50
N ASN A 365 6.19 -8.64 -12.16
CA ASN A 365 5.76 -10.03 -12.20
C ASN A 365 6.85 -10.89 -12.90
N PRO A 366 7.50 -11.85 -12.21
CA PRO A 366 8.60 -12.62 -12.78
C PRO A 366 8.13 -13.90 -13.51
N LEU A 367 6.81 -14.19 -13.51
CA LEU A 367 6.28 -15.46 -13.99
C LEU A 367 6.49 -15.65 -15.49
N THR A 368 7.36 -16.59 -15.85
CA THR A 368 7.67 -16.94 -17.24
C THR A 368 6.63 -17.89 -17.85
N ILE A 369 5.36 -17.49 -17.83
CA ILE A 369 4.23 -18.19 -18.47
C ILE A 369 3.41 -17.27 -19.39
N LYS A 370 2.64 -17.90 -20.27
CA LYS A 370 1.52 -17.25 -20.97
C LYS A 370 0.23 -17.37 -20.16
N ASN A 371 -0.58 -16.31 -20.18
CA ASN A 371 -1.93 -16.30 -19.63
C ASN A 371 -2.95 -16.96 -20.59
N ARG A 372 -4.22 -17.07 -20.16
CA ARG A 372 -5.30 -17.72 -20.92
C ARG A 372 -5.62 -17.12 -22.30
N VAL A 373 -5.13 -15.92 -22.60
CA VAL A 373 -5.25 -15.26 -23.92
C VAL A 373 -3.93 -15.24 -24.71
N GLY A 374 -2.96 -16.07 -24.30
CA GLY A 374 -1.70 -16.29 -25.02
C GLY A 374 -0.66 -15.18 -24.87
N LYS A 375 -0.82 -14.27 -23.89
CA LYS A 375 0.10 -13.15 -23.63
C LYS A 375 1.03 -13.46 -22.47
N TRP A 376 2.25 -12.91 -22.50
CA TRP A 376 3.22 -13.13 -21.43
C TRP A 376 2.86 -12.35 -20.18
N VAL A 377 2.83 -13.06 -19.06
CA VAL A 377 2.62 -12.49 -17.72
C VAL A 377 3.89 -11.78 -17.24
N GLY A 378 5.04 -12.45 -17.42
CA GLY A 378 6.34 -11.97 -17.01
C GLY A 378 6.67 -10.60 -17.63
N GLY A 379 7.09 -9.67 -16.78
CA GLY A 379 7.34 -8.28 -17.15
C GLY A 379 6.20 -7.31 -16.80
N PHE A 380 5.03 -7.77 -16.36
CA PHE A 380 3.97 -6.85 -15.92
C PHE A 380 4.42 -5.99 -14.72
N PRO A 381 4.29 -4.65 -14.77
CA PRO A 381 4.59 -3.77 -13.64
C PRO A 381 3.52 -3.89 -12.55
N ILE A 382 3.80 -4.67 -11.50
CA ILE A 382 2.94 -4.72 -10.30
C ILE A 382 3.09 -3.42 -9.51
N GLU A 383 4.32 -2.93 -9.32
CA GLU A 383 4.57 -1.62 -8.69
C GLU A 383 5.78 -0.94 -9.34
N ARG A 384 5.73 0.39 -9.49
CA ARG A 384 6.80 1.21 -10.10
C ARG A 384 7.18 2.45 -9.30
N THR A 385 6.79 2.55 -8.03
CA THR A 385 6.99 3.72 -7.16
C THR A 385 8.42 4.29 -7.20
N TYR A 386 9.45 3.45 -7.13
CA TYR A 386 10.85 3.91 -7.26
C TYR A 386 11.20 4.40 -8.67
N ALA A 387 10.76 3.70 -9.72
CA ALA A 387 11.03 4.11 -11.11
C ALA A 387 10.33 5.43 -11.46
N GLU A 388 9.10 5.61 -10.99
CA GLU A 388 8.35 6.87 -11.05
C GLU A 388 9.13 7.99 -10.34
N TRP A 389 9.59 7.76 -9.10
CA TRP A 389 10.41 8.71 -8.34
C TRP A 389 11.73 9.05 -9.04
N ALA A 390 12.43 8.07 -9.62
CA ALA A 390 13.70 8.27 -10.30
C ALA A 390 13.62 9.17 -11.54
N SER A 391 12.40 9.40 -12.07
CA SER A 391 12.11 10.32 -13.19
C SER A 391 11.68 11.73 -12.76
N SER A 392 11.56 11.99 -11.46
CA SER A 392 11.03 13.23 -10.90
C SER A 392 12.08 14.33 -10.72
N ARG A 393 11.66 15.55 -10.37
CA ARG A 393 12.59 16.61 -9.94
C ARG A 393 13.38 16.32 -8.66
N TYR A 394 12.94 15.35 -7.85
CA TYR A 394 13.54 15.07 -6.54
C TYR A 394 14.79 14.19 -6.63
N ALA A 395 14.86 13.32 -7.65
CA ALA A 395 15.86 12.27 -7.77
C ALA A 395 17.17 12.75 -8.43
N ASP A 396 18.15 13.12 -7.60
CA ASP A 396 19.53 13.36 -8.04
C ASP A 396 20.20 12.03 -8.44
N ARG A 397 20.02 11.62 -9.71
CA ARG A 397 20.53 10.35 -10.27
C ARG A 397 21.05 10.52 -11.70
N PRO A 398 22.10 9.76 -12.10
CA PRO A 398 22.66 9.84 -13.45
C PRO A 398 21.61 9.63 -14.55
N GLY A 399 21.56 10.56 -15.50
CA GLY A 399 20.64 10.50 -16.64
C GLY A 399 19.22 11.02 -16.37
N ASN A 400 18.85 11.36 -15.13
CA ASN A 400 17.60 12.06 -14.86
C ASN A 400 17.70 13.52 -15.36
N ARG A 401 16.93 13.85 -16.40
CA ARG A 401 16.87 15.20 -16.98
C ARG A 401 15.91 16.14 -16.25
N SER A 402 15.05 15.59 -15.39
CA SER A 402 14.02 16.31 -14.65
C SER A 402 14.52 16.87 -13.32
N PHE A 403 15.68 16.42 -12.83
CA PHE A 403 16.23 16.76 -11.53
C PHE A 403 16.42 18.28 -11.33
N ASP A 404 15.92 18.78 -10.20
CA ASP A 404 16.12 20.16 -9.76
C ASP A 404 16.81 20.16 -8.37
N PRO A 405 18.03 20.70 -8.25
CA PRO A 405 18.74 20.82 -6.97
C PRO A 405 17.96 21.51 -5.85
N ALA A 406 17.03 22.42 -6.17
CA ALA A 406 16.17 23.06 -5.18
C ALA A 406 15.18 22.08 -4.52
N PHE A 407 14.84 20.99 -5.21
CA PHE A 407 13.86 20.00 -4.77
C PHE A 407 14.48 18.63 -4.43
N LYS A 408 15.80 18.50 -4.27
CA LYS A 408 16.43 17.19 -3.98
C LYS A 408 15.85 16.49 -2.74
N ARG A 409 15.26 15.30 -2.92
CA ARG A 409 14.77 14.39 -1.84
C ARG A 409 14.92 12.92 -2.26
N ASP A 410 15.27 12.07 -1.31
CA ASP A 410 15.22 10.60 -1.41
C ASP A 410 13.93 10.09 -0.72
N CYS A 411 13.52 8.84 -0.94
CA CYS A 411 12.28 8.30 -0.38
C CYS A 411 12.16 8.51 1.15
N GLN A 412 13.24 8.28 1.89
CA GLN A 412 13.31 8.44 3.34
C GLN A 412 13.10 9.89 3.76
N THR A 413 13.69 10.85 3.04
CA THR A 413 13.57 12.29 3.38
C THR A 413 12.21 12.90 3.01
N CYS A 414 11.24 12.07 2.61
CA CYS A 414 9.80 12.40 2.60
C CYS A 414 8.97 11.41 3.44
N HIS A 415 9.11 10.11 3.24
CA HIS A 415 8.27 9.10 3.91
C HIS A 415 8.63 8.83 5.37
N MET A 416 9.85 9.17 5.77
CA MET A 416 10.37 9.01 7.14
C MET A 416 10.79 10.36 7.76
N GLU A 417 10.25 11.46 7.25
CA GLU A 417 10.24 12.78 7.91
C GLU A 417 8.83 13.18 8.39
N GLN A 418 7.84 12.29 8.25
CA GLN A 418 6.50 12.52 8.79
C GLN A 418 6.50 12.31 10.30
N ASP A 419 5.97 13.26 11.07
CA ASP A 419 5.77 13.21 12.53
C ASP A 419 4.46 13.98 12.84
N TYR A 420 4.06 14.08 14.10
CA TYR A 420 2.89 14.83 14.56
C TYR A 420 2.91 16.29 14.06
N GLY A 421 1.83 16.71 13.40
CA GLY A 421 1.74 18.04 12.77
C GLY A 421 2.67 18.28 11.56
N GLN A 422 3.41 17.27 11.09
CA GLN A 422 4.35 17.36 9.97
C GLN A 422 4.08 16.25 8.94
N PRO A 423 3.22 16.47 7.93
CA PRO A 423 2.78 15.44 6.96
C PRO A 423 3.87 14.79 6.08
N GLY A 424 5.08 15.36 6.00
CA GLY A 424 6.18 14.77 5.24
C GLY A 424 6.02 14.79 3.70
N THR A 425 5.27 15.74 3.14
CA THR A 425 5.10 15.89 1.68
C THR A 425 5.99 16.99 1.11
N ALA A 426 6.14 17.07 -0.21
CA ALA A 426 6.86 18.16 -0.85
C ALA A 426 6.15 19.54 -0.74
N GLN A 427 4.90 19.59 -0.27
CA GLN A 427 4.25 20.86 0.10
C GLN A 427 4.67 21.32 1.50
N THR A 428 4.92 20.39 2.43
CA THR A 428 5.22 20.71 3.84
C THR A 428 6.71 20.77 4.14
N LEU A 429 7.54 20.02 3.40
CA LEU A 429 8.98 19.88 3.63
C LEU A 429 9.86 20.99 3.01
N TYR A 430 9.24 22.10 2.59
CA TYR A 430 9.91 23.30 2.09
C TYR A 430 9.32 24.55 2.73
N LYS A 431 10.19 25.43 3.24
CA LYS A 431 9.80 26.71 3.84
C LYS A 431 10.54 27.84 3.12
N SER A 432 9.77 28.73 2.49
CA SER A 432 10.30 29.85 1.68
C SER A 432 11.30 29.40 0.60
N GLY A 433 11.06 28.25 -0.04
CA GLY A 433 11.93 27.67 -1.07
C GLY A 433 13.13 26.87 -0.54
N SER A 434 13.40 26.88 0.77
CA SER A 434 14.46 26.08 1.39
C SER A 434 13.91 24.75 1.93
N PRO A 435 14.62 23.61 1.77
CA PRO A 435 14.20 22.35 2.36
C PRO A 435 14.26 22.41 3.90
N ILE A 436 13.25 21.83 4.57
CA ILE A 436 13.27 21.60 6.01
C ILE A 436 14.33 20.52 6.34
N PRO A 437 15.21 20.70 7.34
CA PRO A 437 16.16 19.68 7.77
C PRO A 437 15.47 18.43 8.33
N PRO A 438 16.08 17.23 8.21
CA PRO A 438 15.52 16.01 8.81
C PRO A 438 15.47 16.07 10.34
N LEU A 439 14.69 15.17 10.94
CA LEU A 439 14.45 15.11 12.38
C LEU A 439 15.76 14.93 13.18
N SER A 440 15.84 15.54 14.37
CA SER A 440 17.01 15.43 15.25
C SER A 440 16.60 15.17 16.71
N GLY A 441 17.26 14.23 17.37
CA GLY A 441 16.92 13.81 18.74
C GLY A 441 17.66 12.54 19.20
N PRO A 442 17.47 12.11 20.45
CA PRO A 442 18.00 10.84 20.93
C PRO A 442 17.20 9.67 20.33
N VAL A 443 17.88 8.79 19.61
CA VAL A 443 17.29 7.60 18.94
C VAL A 443 17.25 6.38 19.87
N VAL A 444 17.95 6.46 20.99
CA VAL A 444 18.04 5.45 22.04
C VAL A 444 17.92 6.15 23.40
N THR A 445 17.27 5.52 24.37
CA THR A 445 17.08 6.07 25.72
C THR A 445 18.43 6.45 26.35
N GLY A 446 18.62 7.73 26.68
CA GLY A 446 19.87 8.27 27.25
C GLY A 446 21.04 8.43 26.26
N GLY A 447 20.83 8.17 24.96
CA GLY A 447 21.86 8.32 23.93
C GLY A 447 22.07 9.75 23.44
N PRO A 448 23.10 9.97 22.61
CA PRO A 448 23.37 11.27 22.00
C PRO A 448 22.28 11.67 21.00
N VAL A 449 22.11 12.97 20.82
CA VAL A 449 21.27 13.55 19.75
C VAL A 449 21.89 13.23 18.39
N ARG A 450 21.09 12.70 17.46
CA ARG A 450 21.46 12.40 16.09
C ARG A 450 20.38 12.87 15.12
N THR A 451 20.74 13.05 13.85
CA THR A 451 19.76 13.09 12.77
C THR A 451 19.15 11.70 12.60
N TYR A 452 17.82 11.60 12.52
CA TYR A 452 17.12 10.34 12.39
C TYR A 452 15.90 10.44 11.47
N PHE A 453 15.28 9.30 11.23
CA PHE A 453 14.11 9.12 10.40
C PHE A 453 13.00 8.48 11.25
N SER A 454 11.76 8.94 11.10
CA SER A 454 10.60 8.38 11.79
C SER A 454 10.13 7.07 11.14
N HIS A 455 9.63 6.15 11.95
CA HIS A 455 9.28 4.79 11.53
C HIS A 455 7.76 4.58 11.40
N HIS A 456 6.99 5.66 11.20
CA HIS A 456 5.55 5.56 10.97
C HIS A 456 5.19 4.87 9.63
N PHE A 457 6.08 4.94 8.64
CA PHE A 457 5.94 4.35 7.29
C PHE A 457 4.56 4.59 6.64
N VAL A 458 4.14 5.85 6.63
CA VAL A 458 2.79 6.25 6.20
C VAL A 458 2.73 6.50 4.68
N GLY A 459 1.76 5.85 4.05
CA GLY A 459 1.33 6.11 2.67
C GLY A 459 -0.10 6.64 2.63
N GLY A 460 -0.85 6.33 1.57
CA GLY A 460 -2.28 6.68 1.46
C GLY A 460 -3.23 5.77 2.25
N ASN A 461 -2.75 4.68 2.86
CA ASN A 461 -3.63 3.69 3.50
C ASN A 461 -4.18 4.18 4.85
N ALA A 462 -5.33 4.85 4.79
CA ALA A 462 -6.06 5.37 5.95
C ALA A 462 -7.06 4.37 6.56
N TYR A 463 -7.04 3.10 6.12
CA TYR A 463 -8.06 2.11 6.49
C TYR A 463 -7.46 0.87 7.15
N MET A 464 -6.45 0.22 6.56
CA MET A 464 -6.00 -1.10 7.05
C MET A 464 -5.31 -1.03 8.41
N THR A 465 -4.61 0.07 8.69
CA THR A 465 -4.01 0.36 10.00
C THR A 465 -5.06 0.52 11.10
N HIS A 466 -6.30 0.90 10.74
CA HIS A 466 -7.44 0.92 11.66
C HIS A 466 -8.06 -0.47 11.86
N VAL A 467 -8.15 -1.28 10.80
CA VAL A 467 -8.64 -2.67 10.85
C VAL A 467 -7.71 -3.57 11.67
N LEU A 468 -6.41 -3.28 11.68
CA LEU A 468 -5.40 -4.11 12.35
C LEU A 468 -4.92 -3.59 13.71
N GLY A 469 -4.82 -2.27 13.90
CA GLY A 469 -4.18 -1.70 15.09
C GLY A 469 -2.66 -1.89 15.12
N THR A 470 -2.12 -2.07 16.33
CA THR A 470 -0.70 -2.38 16.60
C THR A 470 -0.33 -3.82 16.18
N ASP A 471 0.97 -4.09 16.02
CA ASP A 471 1.50 -5.44 15.72
C ASP A 471 1.76 -6.26 16.97
N MET A 472 2.33 -5.60 17.98
CA MET A 472 2.70 -6.19 19.25
C MET A 472 2.11 -5.42 20.42
N ASP A 473 1.85 -6.16 21.50
CA ASP A 473 1.46 -5.62 22.78
C ASP A 473 2.65 -4.96 23.50
N ALA A 474 2.43 -4.53 24.74
CA ALA A 474 3.47 -3.87 25.52
C ALA A 474 4.66 -4.78 25.91
N ALA A 475 4.48 -6.10 25.95
CA ALA A 475 5.49 -7.10 26.27
C ALA A 475 6.19 -7.67 25.01
N GLY A 476 5.66 -7.40 23.82
CA GLY A 476 6.12 -7.97 22.55
C GLY A 476 5.29 -9.17 22.08
N GLY A 477 4.22 -9.56 22.77
CA GLY A 477 3.29 -10.57 22.26
C GLY A 477 2.58 -10.07 21.01
N VAL A 478 2.35 -10.94 20.03
CA VAL A 478 1.62 -10.58 18.80
C VAL A 478 0.16 -10.27 19.13
N GLU A 479 -0.31 -9.11 18.71
CA GLU A 479 -1.69 -8.64 18.92
C GLU A 479 -2.71 -9.43 18.10
N SER A 480 -3.98 -9.38 18.51
CA SER A 480 -5.06 -10.04 17.77
C SER A 480 -5.30 -9.41 16.39
N TYR A 481 -5.66 -10.23 15.40
CA TYR A 481 -5.91 -9.79 14.01
C TYR A 481 -6.98 -10.67 13.34
N PRO A 482 -7.63 -10.22 12.25
CA PRO A 482 -8.65 -11.03 11.56
C PRO A 482 -8.01 -12.22 10.81
N GLU A 483 -8.62 -13.40 10.91
CA GLU A 483 -8.07 -14.63 10.34
C GLU A 483 -8.84 -15.10 9.11
N LEU A 484 -8.13 -15.25 7.98
CA LEU A 484 -8.75 -15.64 6.72
C LEU A 484 -9.22 -17.10 6.76
N SER A 485 -10.50 -17.33 6.50
CA SER A 485 -11.03 -18.69 6.38
C SER A 485 -10.47 -19.40 5.15
N THR A 486 -10.13 -20.68 5.27
CA THR A 486 -9.76 -21.52 4.11
C THR A 486 -10.89 -21.61 3.07
N PHE A 487 -12.14 -21.34 3.46
CA PHE A 487 -13.28 -21.37 2.54
C PHE A 487 -13.46 -20.08 1.73
N SER A 488 -12.69 -19.02 1.98
CA SER A 488 -12.64 -17.82 1.13
C SER A 488 -12.42 -18.19 -0.34
N PHE A 489 -13.11 -17.57 -1.29
CA PHE A 489 -13.01 -17.89 -2.74
C PHE A 489 -13.24 -19.37 -3.10
N SER A 490 -14.04 -20.12 -2.33
CA SER A 490 -14.37 -21.52 -2.65
C SER A 490 -15.70 -21.69 -3.37
N SER A 491 -16.55 -20.65 -3.45
CA SER A 491 -17.83 -20.71 -4.14
C SER A 491 -17.84 -19.99 -5.50
N ALA A 492 -18.48 -20.63 -6.48
CA ALA A 492 -18.81 -20.07 -7.78
C ALA A 492 -20.12 -19.25 -7.77
N ASP A 493 -20.92 -19.31 -6.70
CA ASP A 493 -22.16 -18.53 -6.57
C ASP A 493 -21.84 -17.16 -5.94
N GLU A 494 -22.10 -16.07 -6.68
CA GLU A 494 -21.89 -14.68 -6.22
C GLU A 494 -22.67 -14.33 -4.93
N LYS A 495 -23.68 -15.13 -4.55
CA LYS A 495 -24.48 -14.98 -3.32
C LYS A 495 -23.93 -15.77 -2.12
N SER A 496 -22.85 -16.53 -2.30
CA SER A 496 -22.16 -17.18 -1.19
C SER A 496 -21.23 -16.20 -0.48
N ILE A 497 -21.22 -16.22 0.85
CA ILE A 497 -20.18 -15.53 1.64
C ILE A 497 -18.75 -16.02 1.27
N TYR A 498 -18.65 -17.24 0.72
CA TYR A 498 -17.41 -17.87 0.27
C TYR A 498 -17.05 -17.56 -1.19
N HIS A 499 -17.79 -16.68 -1.86
CA HIS A 499 -17.39 -16.12 -3.17
C HIS A 499 -16.26 -15.08 -3.02
N ASN A 500 -16.27 -14.35 -1.92
CA ASN A 500 -15.26 -13.35 -1.57
C ASN A 500 -14.32 -13.89 -0.48
N ALA A 501 -13.45 -13.04 0.05
CA ALA A 501 -12.77 -13.32 1.31
C ALA A 501 -13.79 -13.46 2.45
N TYR A 502 -13.57 -14.40 3.36
CA TYR A 502 -14.35 -14.54 4.59
C TYR A 502 -13.43 -14.61 5.79
N TRP A 503 -13.50 -13.59 6.63
CA TRP A 503 -12.67 -13.40 7.81
C TRP A 503 -13.40 -13.89 9.05
N LYS A 504 -12.77 -14.81 9.77
CA LYS A 504 -13.12 -15.16 11.15
C LYS A 504 -12.43 -14.18 12.09
N ASN A 505 -12.96 -14.01 13.30
CA ASN A 505 -12.43 -13.07 14.28
C ASN A 505 -12.32 -11.65 13.70
N ALA A 506 -13.34 -11.21 12.96
CA ALA A 506 -13.40 -9.89 12.31
C ALA A 506 -13.24 -8.72 13.30
N ASP A 507 -13.64 -8.94 14.55
CA ASP A 507 -13.52 -7.99 15.66
C ASP A 507 -12.12 -8.01 16.30
N GLY A 508 -11.26 -8.98 15.95
CA GLY A 508 -9.90 -9.13 16.48
C GLY A 508 -8.96 -8.14 15.82
N HIS A 509 -8.54 -7.13 16.60
CA HIS A 509 -7.57 -6.12 16.20
C HIS A 509 -6.66 -5.77 17.40
N GLY A 510 -5.46 -5.29 17.13
CA GLY A 510 -4.55 -4.76 18.14
C GLY A 510 -5.00 -3.40 18.68
N ALA A 511 -4.20 -2.83 19.58
CA ALA A 511 -4.49 -1.51 20.14
C ALA A 511 -4.59 -0.43 19.03
N PRO A 512 -5.36 0.66 19.24
CA PRO A 512 -5.48 1.74 18.25
C PRO A 512 -4.12 2.35 17.89
N SER A 513 -3.87 2.52 16.59
CA SER A 513 -2.62 3.06 16.06
C SER A 513 -2.84 4.42 15.37
N GLN A 514 -1.87 5.34 15.43
CA GLN A 514 -2.01 6.69 14.88
C GLN A 514 -1.96 6.77 13.34
N GLN A 515 -1.60 5.68 12.68
CA GLN A 515 -1.16 5.67 11.28
C GLN A 515 -2.31 5.94 10.30
N ALA A 516 -3.56 5.57 10.62
CA ALA A 516 -4.73 5.92 9.81
C ALA A 516 -4.95 7.45 9.74
N ARG A 517 -4.78 8.13 10.89
CA ARG A 517 -4.93 9.59 11.01
C ARG A 517 -3.76 10.32 10.32
N LEU A 518 -2.53 9.83 10.51
CA LEU A 518 -1.35 10.34 9.80
C LEU A 518 -1.46 10.16 8.28
N ALA A 519 -2.09 9.08 7.78
CA ALA A 519 -2.35 8.90 6.35
C ALA A 519 -3.28 10.00 5.80
N TRP A 520 -4.30 10.40 6.56
CA TRP A 520 -5.15 11.54 6.19
C TRP A 520 -4.37 12.86 6.16
N ASP A 521 -3.54 13.13 7.18
CA ASP A 521 -2.69 14.34 7.19
C ASP A 521 -1.74 14.40 5.98
N ARG A 522 -1.16 13.24 5.61
CA ARG A 522 -0.33 13.12 4.42
C ARG A 522 -1.14 13.41 3.16
N LEU A 523 -2.27 12.73 2.96
CA LEU A 523 -3.11 12.86 1.77
C LEU A 523 -3.58 14.30 1.53
N ARG A 524 -3.90 15.06 2.58
CA ARG A 524 -4.32 16.48 2.46
C ARG A 524 -3.23 17.42 1.93
N ASN A 525 -1.98 16.96 1.87
CA ASN A 525 -0.82 17.77 1.49
C ASN A 525 -0.11 17.22 0.22
N VAL A 526 -0.79 16.40 -0.59
CA VAL A 526 -0.23 15.77 -1.80
C VAL A 526 -0.57 16.53 -3.09
N LEU A 527 -1.75 17.13 -3.19
CA LEU A 527 -2.26 17.74 -4.43
C LEU A 527 -2.45 19.24 -4.28
N ALA A 528 -2.36 19.95 -5.40
CA ALA A 528 -2.92 21.29 -5.53
C ALA A 528 -4.15 21.24 -6.44
N LEU A 529 -5.24 21.87 -5.99
CA LEU A 529 -6.48 22.02 -6.74
C LEU A 529 -6.75 23.49 -7.04
N GLU A 530 -7.07 23.78 -8.30
CA GLU A 530 -7.55 25.09 -8.75
C GLU A 530 -8.95 24.92 -9.34
N LEU A 531 -9.84 25.87 -9.03
CA LEU A 531 -11.22 25.89 -9.50
C LEU A 531 -11.55 27.30 -10.01
N SER A 532 -12.14 27.39 -11.19
CA SER A 532 -12.57 28.66 -11.77
C SER A 532 -13.79 28.50 -12.67
N GLY A 533 -14.52 29.59 -12.88
CA GLY A 533 -15.71 29.65 -13.72
C GLY A 533 -16.17 31.10 -13.91
N PRO A 534 -17.36 31.34 -14.48
CA PRO A 534 -17.92 32.69 -14.53
C PRO A 534 -18.26 33.19 -13.12
N THR A 535 -18.08 34.49 -12.85
CA THR A 535 -18.50 35.12 -11.58
C THR A 535 -19.95 35.62 -11.60
N LYS A 536 -20.58 35.61 -12.77
CA LYS A 536 -21.99 35.92 -13.03
C LYS A 536 -22.54 35.03 -14.14
N ALA A 537 -23.81 34.61 -14.03
CA ALA A 537 -24.51 33.91 -15.10
C ALA A 537 -26.04 34.10 -14.99
N SER A 538 -26.75 34.06 -16.12
CA SER A 538 -28.22 34.12 -16.15
C SER A 538 -28.86 32.79 -15.76
N ALA A 539 -30.03 32.83 -15.14
CA ALA A 539 -30.87 31.64 -15.00
C ALA A 539 -31.29 31.09 -16.37
N GLY A 540 -31.28 29.77 -16.53
CA GLY A 540 -31.48 29.06 -17.80
C GLY A 540 -30.20 28.82 -18.61
N ALA A 541 -29.03 29.31 -18.16
CA ALA A 541 -27.75 29.08 -18.82
C ALA A 541 -26.98 27.88 -18.23
N ASN A 542 -26.00 27.39 -18.99
CA ASN A 542 -24.94 26.51 -18.49
C ASN A 542 -23.70 27.36 -18.19
N ALA A 543 -23.19 27.28 -16.96
CA ALA A 543 -21.99 28.00 -16.53
C ALA A 543 -20.77 27.05 -16.58
N PRO A 544 -19.81 27.23 -17.49
CA PRO A 544 -18.67 26.33 -17.63
C PRO A 544 -17.70 26.44 -16.44
N ILE A 545 -17.19 25.30 -16.00
CA ILE A 545 -16.25 25.18 -14.88
C ILE A 545 -14.94 24.60 -15.40
N MET A 546 -13.83 25.22 -15.00
CA MET A 546 -12.48 24.73 -15.24
C MET A 546 -11.85 24.29 -13.91
N VAL A 547 -11.38 23.05 -13.89
CA VAL A 547 -10.71 22.44 -12.72
C VAL A 547 -9.30 22.03 -13.12
N SER A 548 -8.29 22.40 -12.33
CA SER A 548 -6.91 21.96 -12.51
C SER A 548 -6.45 21.15 -11.30
N VAL A 549 -5.87 19.98 -11.51
CA VAL A 549 -5.35 19.10 -10.44
C VAL A 549 -3.88 18.80 -10.71
N THR A 550 -3.02 19.10 -9.74
CA THR A 550 -1.56 18.94 -9.88
C THR A 550 -0.99 18.07 -8.76
N ASN A 551 -0.15 17.10 -9.13
CA ASN A 551 0.71 16.35 -8.21
C ASN A 551 1.92 17.19 -7.79
N SER A 552 1.69 18.07 -6.81
CA SER A 552 2.69 19.01 -6.30
C SER A 552 3.44 18.52 -5.06
N GLY A 553 2.85 17.57 -4.31
CA GLY A 553 3.33 17.10 -3.01
C GLY A 553 3.97 15.71 -2.99
N SER A 554 3.88 14.90 -4.07
CA SER A 554 4.54 13.58 -4.14
C SER A 554 5.66 13.51 -5.18
N GLY A 555 6.59 12.60 -4.95
CA GLY A 555 7.76 12.39 -5.82
C GLY A 555 7.57 11.33 -6.90
N HIS A 556 6.50 10.54 -6.84
CA HIS A 556 6.15 9.43 -7.73
C HIS A 556 4.78 9.71 -8.40
N ASN A 557 4.18 8.75 -9.12
CA ASN A 557 2.85 8.97 -9.69
C ASN A 557 1.81 9.08 -8.56
N PHE A 558 0.69 9.75 -8.82
CA PHE A 558 -0.42 9.82 -7.88
C PHE A 558 -1.72 9.26 -8.48
N PRO A 559 -2.34 8.23 -7.88
CA PRO A 559 -1.84 7.40 -6.77
C PRO A 559 -0.82 6.33 -7.23
N THR A 560 0.30 6.16 -6.53
CA THR A 560 1.25 5.05 -6.80
C THR A 560 0.89 3.75 -6.05
N GLY A 561 1.70 2.71 -6.22
CA GLY A 561 1.50 1.36 -5.70
C GLY A 561 0.95 0.41 -6.77
N PHE A 562 0.24 -0.63 -6.32
CA PHE A 562 -0.34 -1.62 -7.22
C PHE A 562 -1.61 -1.12 -7.95
N PRO A 563 -1.83 -1.55 -9.21
CA PRO A 563 -2.98 -1.18 -10.04
C PRO A 563 -4.29 -1.78 -9.50
N GLU A 564 -5.45 -1.26 -9.92
CA GLU A 564 -6.83 -1.51 -9.40
C GLU A 564 -7.07 -1.21 -7.92
N GLY A 565 -6.07 -1.41 -7.05
CA GLY A 565 -6.21 -1.20 -5.62
C GLY A 565 -6.41 0.25 -5.23
N ARG A 566 -5.75 1.19 -5.89
CA ARG A 566 -5.79 2.62 -5.52
C ARG A 566 -6.58 3.42 -6.53
N VAL A 567 -7.52 4.22 -6.04
CA VAL A 567 -8.28 5.17 -6.86
C VAL A 567 -8.39 6.51 -6.15
N ALA A 568 -8.11 7.59 -6.90
CA ALA A 568 -8.57 8.92 -6.55
C ALA A 568 -9.52 9.43 -7.66
N TRP A 569 -10.36 10.41 -7.36
CA TRP A 569 -11.25 11.00 -8.36
C TRP A 569 -11.63 12.43 -8.01
N LEU A 570 -11.99 13.18 -9.04
CA LEU A 570 -12.62 14.49 -8.89
C LEU A 570 -14.13 14.31 -8.66
N ALA A 571 -14.61 14.78 -7.51
CA ALA A 571 -16.01 15.04 -7.26
C ALA A 571 -16.31 16.54 -7.43
N MET A 572 -17.53 16.85 -7.86
CA MET A 572 -18.00 18.23 -7.95
C MET A 572 -19.50 18.32 -7.66
N SER A 573 -19.89 19.35 -6.93
CA SER A 573 -21.26 19.65 -6.51
C SER A 573 -21.56 21.12 -6.76
N ALA A 574 -22.85 21.49 -6.84
CA ALA A 574 -23.28 22.88 -7.00
C ALA A 574 -24.59 23.12 -6.23
N PHE A 575 -24.72 24.23 -5.51
CA PHE A 575 -25.87 24.50 -4.63
C PHE A 575 -26.36 25.93 -4.75
N ASP A 576 -27.68 26.11 -4.83
CA ASP A 576 -28.35 27.41 -4.64
C ASP A 576 -28.37 27.78 -3.16
N LEU A 577 -27.51 28.73 -2.75
CA LEU A 577 -27.30 29.10 -1.35
C LEU A 577 -28.56 29.67 -0.67
N ALA A 578 -29.53 30.20 -1.43
CA ALA A 578 -30.78 30.71 -0.86
C ALA A 578 -31.78 29.58 -0.51
N THR A 579 -31.56 28.35 -1.01
CA THR A 579 -32.51 27.24 -0.83
C THR A 579 -31.87 25.93 -0.36
N GLY A 580 -30.54 25.83 -0.34
CA GLY A 580 -29.82 24.57 -0.12
C GLY A 580 -29.99 23.56 -1.27
N ARG A 581 -30.68 23.93 -2.35
CA ARG A 581 -31.01 23.02 -3.45
C ARG A 581 -29.77 22.77 -4.29
N GLU A 582 -29.34 21.51 -4.34
CA GLU A 582 -28.33 21.06 -5.30
C GLU A 582 -28.78 21.31 -6.75
N LEU A 583 -27.84 21.69 -7.61
CA LEU A 583 -28.07 21.99 -9.02
C LEU A 583 -27.39 20.94 -9.91
N PRO A 584 -27.94 20.65 -11.11
CA PRO A 584 -27.34 19.67 -12.00
C PRO A 584 -26.01 20.16 -12.59
N ILE A 585 -25.11 19.21 -12.85
CA ILE A 585 -23.86 19.41 -13.56
C ILE A 585 -23.96 18.67 -14.89
N HIS A 586 -23.71 19.37 -15.99
CA HIS A 586 -23.56 18.80 -17.31
C HIS A 586 -22.09 18.44 -17.56
N ASP A 587 -21.86 17.24 -18.07
CA ASP A 587 -20.56 16.74 -18.52
C ASP A 587 -20.61 16.52 -20.04
N SER A 588 -19.88 17.36 -20.77
CA SER A 588 -19.87 17.38 -22.23
C SER A 588 -19.19 16.15 -22.84
N PHE A 589 -18.25 15.50 -22.13
CA PHE A 589 -17.55 14.31 -22.64
C PHE A 589 -18.48 13.09 -22.69
N TRP A 590 -19.28 12.89 -21.63
CA TRP A 590 -20.28 11.83 -21.60
C TRP A 590 -21.64 12.27 -22.17
N SER A 591 -21.79 13.55 -22.53
CA SER A 591 -23.08 14.17 -22.91
C SER A 591 -24.20 13.88 -21.89
N ARG A 592 -23.84 13.90 -20.60
CA ARG A 592 -24.69 13.51 -19.46
C ARG A 592 -24.94 14.71 -18.55
N THR A 593 -26.09 14.74 -17.88
CA THR A 593 -26.37 15.69 -16.81
C THR A 593 -26.78 14.93 -15.55
N SER A 594 -26.19 15.26 -14.40
CA SER A 594 -26.41 14.58 -13.11
C SER A 594 -26.44 15.54 -11.93
N MET A 595 -26.98 15.12 -10.79
CA MET A 595 -26.92 15.88 -9.54
C MET A 595 -25.54 15.64 -8.90
N GLY A 596 -24.63 16.59 -9.13
CA GLY A 596 -23.21 16.42 -8.87
C GLY A 596 -22.52 15.43 -9.82
N VAL A 597 -21.21 15.25 -9.60
CA VAL A 597 -20.31 14.28 -10.25
C VAL A 597 -19.39 13.70 -9.17
N GLY A 598 -18.97 12.43 -9.29
CA GLY A 598 -18.00 11.84 -8.35
C GLY A 598 -18.59 11.35 -7.03
N ARG A 599 -19.90 11.11 -7.00
CA ARG A 599 -20.59 10.42 -5.89
C ARG A 599 -20.29 8.91 -5.91
N PHE A 600 -20.51 8.22 -4.81
CA PHE A 600 -20.47 6.75 -4.84
C PHE A 600 -21.71 6.17 -5.54
N THR A 601 -21.52 5.07 -6.27
CA THR A 601 -22.60 4.28 -6.87
C THR A 601 -23.51 3.71 -5.77
N THR A 602 -24.82 3.65 -6.03
CA THR A 602 -25.83 3.12 -5.09
C THR A 602 -26.31 1.70 -5.44
N ILE A 603 -25.91 1.22 -6.61
CA ILE A 603 -26.23 -0.10 -7.19
C ILE A 603 -25.03 -0.61 -7.97
N ASP A 604 -24.95 -1.93 -8.16
CA ASP A 604 -24.00 -2.57 -9.05
C ASP A 604 -24.32 -2.19 -10.51
N MET A 605 -23.29 -1.86 -11.31
CA MET A 605 -23.46 -1.42 -12.70
C MET A 605 -22.25 -1.77 -13.58
N THR A 606 -22.45 -1.83 -14.91
CA THR A 606 -21.34 -1.94 -15.86
C THR A 606 -20.59 -0.62 -15.96
N ASP A 607 -19.26 -0.64 -15.94
CA ASP A 607 -18.42 0.54 -16.11
C ASP A 607 -18.46 1.04 -17.57
N PRO A 608 -19.00 2.25 -17.86
CA PRO A 608 -19.03 2.83 -19.19
C PRO A 608 -17.63 3.11 -19.78
N SER A 609 -16.56 3.12 -18.97
CA SER A 609 -15.19 3.27 -19.44
C SER A 609 -14.69 2.07 -20.27
N PHE A 610 -15.34 0.90 -20.14
CA PHE A 610 -14.90 -0.36 -20.77
C PHE A 610 -16.05 -1.02 -21.56
N PRO A 611 -16.57 -0.36 -22.62
CA PRO A 611 -17.68 -0.86 -23.40
C PRO A 611 -17.36 -2.21 -24.05
N GLY A 612 -18.32 -3.14 -24.02
CA GLY A 612 -18.16 -4.49 -24.56
C GLY A 612 -17.48 -5.50 -23.62
N CYS A 613 -16.76 -5.07 -22.58
CA CYS A 613 -16.10 -5.98 -21.63
C CYS A 613 -17.05 -6.57 -20.58
N GLY A 614 -18.23 -5.98 -20.37
CA GLY A 614 -19.17 -6.41 -19.31
C GLY A 614 -18.63 -6.21 -17.89
N TRP A 615 -17.57 -5.40 -17.72
CA TRP A 615 -16.94 -5.13 -16.43
C TRP A 615 -17.93 -4.46 -15.47
N LYS A 616 -18.27 -5.16 -14.38
CA LYS A 616 -19.20 -4.66 -13.36
C LYS A 616 -18.44 -4.08 -12.17
N ILE A 617 -18.84 -2.91 -11.73
CA ILE A 617 -18.45 -2.30 -10.46
C ILE A 617 -19.61 -2.38 -9.46
N PRO A 618 -19.36 -2.63 -8.17
CA PRO A 618 -20.43 -2.73 -7.17
C PRO A 618 -20.97 -1.35 -6.76
N ALA A 619 -22.07 -1.35 -6.01
CA ALA A 619 -22.41 -0.23 -5.13
C ALA A 619 -21.22 0.14 -4.23
N GLY A 620 -21.04 1.44 -3.96
CA GLY A 620 -19.90 1.98 -3.21
C GLY A 620 -18.67 2.31 -4.05
N SER A 621 -18.62 1.96 -5.34
CA SER A 621 -17.54 2.41 -6.24
C SER A 621 -17.65 3.91 -6.55
N PRO A 622 -16.52 4.62 -6.79
CA PRO A 622 -16.55 5.97 -7.32
C PRO A 622 -17.32 6.06 -8.64
N ASP A 623 -18.04 7.18 -8.86
CA ASP A 623 -18.75 7.49 -10.11
C ASP A 623 -17.86 7.18 -11.34
N PRO A 624 -18.22 6.21 -12.20
CA PRO A 624 -17.39 5.86 -13.35
C PRO A 624 -17.43 6.94 -14.44
N PHE A 625 -18.35 7.90 -14.33
CA PHE A 625 -18.41 9.04 -15.24
C PHE A 625 -17.47 10.18 -14.81
N ALA A 626 -17.06 10.23 -13.54
CA ALA A 626 -16.10 11.21 -13.04
C ALA A 626 -14.70 10.99 -13.61
N TYR A 627 -13.85 12.02 -13.54
CA TYR A 627 -12.43 11.83 -13.84
C TYR A 627 -11.74 11.11 -12.68
N GLN A 628 -11.34 9.86 -12.91
CA GLN A 628 -10.61 9.02 -11.96
C GLN A 628 -9.10 9.02 -12.29
N PHE A 629 -8.26 8.98 -11.25
CA PHE A 629 -6.82 8.78 -11.30
C PHE A 629 -6.53 7.35 -10.82
N LYS A 630 -6.28 6.42 -11.76
CA LYS A 630 -5.91 5.03 -11.46
C LYS A 630 -5.18 4.37 -12.63
N ALA A 631 -4.47 3.29 -12.34
CA ALA A 631 -4.01 2.33 -13.34
C ALA A 631 -4.99 1.14 -13.40
N VAL A 632 -5.20 0.62 -14.61
CA VAL A 632 -6.07 -0.53 -14.89
C VAL A 632 -5.31 -1.57 -15.72
N ALA A 633 -5.17 -2.78 -15.19
CA ALA A 633 -4.51 -3.93 -15.79
C ALA A 633 -5.42 -4.64 -16.81
N THR A 634 -4.83 -5.54 -17.60
CA THR A 634 -5.56 -6.38 -18.55
C THR A 634 -4.80 -7.68 -18.79
N LEU A 635 -5.52 -8.72 -19.19
CA LEU A 635 -4.92 -9.95 -19.71
C LEU A 635 -4.35 -9.75 -21.13
N GLY A 636 -4.59 -8.60 -21.75
CA GLY A 636 -4.16 -8.24 -23.11
C GLY A 636 -5.26 -8.39 -24.16
N ASP A 637 -6.48 -8.68 -23.72
CA ASP A 637 -7.73 -8.77 -24.48
C ASP A 637 -8.43 -7.40 -24.68
N ASN A 638 -7.87 -6.32 -24.10
CA ASN A 638 -8.43 -4.96 -24.00
C ASN A 638 -9.52 -4.80 -22.93
N CYS A 639 -9.67 -5.75 -22.00
CA CYS A 639 -10.61 -5.63 -20.88
C CYS A 639 -9.90 -5.57 -19.51
N PRO A 640 -10.51 -4.90 -18.52
CA PRO A 640 -9.97 -4.87 -17.15
C PRO A 640 -9.91 -6.26 -16.52
N THR A 641 -9.03 -6.44 -15.54
CA THR A 641 -8.93 -7.68 -14.75
C THR A 641 -8.52 -7.39 -13.31
N LEU A 642 -8.96 -8.25 -12.36
CA LEU A 642 -8.38 -8.33 -11.01
C LEU A 642 -7.35 -9.47 -10.90
N GLU A 643 -7.21 -10.31 -11.94
CA GLU A 643 -6.29 -11.46 -12.00
C GLU A 643 -4.84 -10.96 -12.21
N LEU A 644 -4.27 -10.25 -11.24
CA LEU A 644 -2.97 -9.57 -11.39
C LEU A 644 -1.79 -10.52 -11.60
N VAL A 645 -1.90 -11.76 -11.14
CA VAL A 645 -0.93 -12.83 -11.48
C VAL A 645 -0.97 -13.24 -12.95
N TYR A 646 -1.97 -12.80 -13.73
CA TYR A 646 -2.10 -13.06 -15.16
C TYR A 646 -2.14 -11.81 -16.05
N ALA A 647 -2.03 -10.63 -15.45
CA ALA A 647 -1.91 -9.37 -16.18
C ALA A 647 -0.67 -9.36 -17.09
N THR A 648 -0.77 -8.69 -18.25
CA THR A 648 0.32 -8.58 -19.24
C THR A 648 0.67 -7.13 -19.51
N ALA A 649 1.96 -6.83 -19.67
CA ALA A 649 2.41 -5.50 -20.07
C ALA A 649 2.10 -5.25 -21.55
N ARG A 650 1.22 -4.30 -21.82
CA ARG A 650 0.67 -3.99 -23.15
C ARG A 650 1.71 -3.57 -24.19
N ASN A 651 2.79 -2.93 -23.74
CA ASN A 651 3.87 -2.39 -24.56
C ASN A 651 5.19 -3.18 -24.48
N LEU A 652 5.18 -4.38 -23.88
CA LEU A 652 6.35 -5.25 -23.77
C LEU A 652 6.87 -5.63 -25.17
N ALA A 653 8.14 -5.36 -25.43
CA ALA A 653 8.79 -5.72 -26.67
C ALA A 653 8.95 -7.25 -26.77
N THR A 654 8.51 -7.79 -27.90
CA THR A 654 8.55 -9.22 -28.19
C THR A 654 9.08 -9.48 -29.60
N ASN A 655 9.58 -10.70 -29.84
CA ASN A 655 9.96 -11.19 -31.16
C ASN A 655 8.73 -11.65 -31.98
N ALA A 656 8.95 -12.17 -33.19
CA ALA A 656 7.87 -12.64 -34.08
C ALA A 656 7.04 -13.82 -33.51
N GLN A 657 7.59 -14.58 -32.57
CA GLN A 657 6.93 -15.67 -31.83
C GLN A 657 6.24 -15.17 -30.55
N GLY A 658 6.28 -13.86 -30.30
CA GLY A 658 5.72 -13.22 -29.12
C GLY A 658 6.54 -13.42 -27.85
N LEU A 659 7.79 -13.88 -27.92
CA LEU A 659 8.67 -14.06 -26.74
C LEU A 659 9.28 -12.72 -26.31
N PRO A 660 9.35 -12.39 -25.00
CA PRO A 660 9.99 -11.15 -24.52
C PRO A 660 11.46 -11.04 -24.92
N ILE A 661 11.92 -9.84 -25.26
CA ILE A 661 13.30 -9.60 -25.73
C ILE A 661 14.02 -8.49 -24.96
N ASP A 662 15.34 -8.59 -24.91
CA ASP A 662 16.23 -7.55 -24.41
C ASP A 662 16.57 -6.49 -25.47
N GLY A 663 17.36 -5.48 -25.08
CA GLY A 663 17.81 -4.39 -25.97
C GLY A 663 18.69 -4.80 -27.15
N ARG A 664 19.13 -6.07 -27.24
CA ARG A 664 19.86 -6.66 -28.37
C ARG A 664 18.94 -7.49 -29.28
N GLY A 665 17.66 -7.61 -28.93
CA GLY A 665 16.69 -8.48 -29.61
C GLY A 665 16.81 -9.96 -29.23
N VAL A 666 17.58 -10.29 -28.19
CA VAL A 666 17.71 -11.67 -27.69
C VAL A 666 16.56 -11.96 -26.73
N VAL A 667 15.96 -13.16 -26.86
CA VAL A 667 14.88 -13.61 -25.96
C VAL A 667 15.35 -13.58 -24.51
N ILE A 668 14.47 -13.21 -23.58
CA ILE A 668 14.75 -13.26 -22.14
C ILE A 668 14.22 -14.60 -21.61
N ASP A 669 15.15 -15.52 -21.38
CA ASP A 669 14.89 -16.88 -20.91
C ASP A 669 16.08 -17.40 -20.08
N ARG A 670 16.11 -18.70 -19.79
CA ARG A 670 17.21 -19.34 -19.03
C ARG A 670 18.59 -19.20 -19.69
N SER A 671 18.66 -19.01 -21.01
CA SER A 671 19.91 -18.80 -21.76
C SER A 671 20.31 -17.33 -21.87
N ASN A 672 19.43 -16.39 -21.51
CA ASN A 672 19.71 -14.96 -21.36
C ASN A 672 19.12 -14.41 -20.04
N PRO A 673 19.50 -14.95 -18.87
CA PRO A 673 18.85 -14.67 -17.59
C PRO A 673 19.10 -13.26 -17.06
N LEU A 674 20.07 -12.53 -17.65
CA LEU A 674 20.39 -11.14 -17.34
C LEU A 674 19.78 -10.15 -18.34
N GLY A 675 18.97 -10.63 -19.30
CA GLY A 675 18.28 -9.79 -20.27
C GLY A 675 17.24 -8.88 -19.59
N LEU A 676 17.34 -7.57 -19.81
CA LEU A 676 16.39 -6.60 -19.26
C LEU A 676 15.20 -6.44 -20.22
N PRO A 677 13.94 -6.63 -19.76
CA PRO A 677 12.76 -6.41 -20.59
C PRO A 677 12.70 -4.99 -21.15
N ILE A 678 12.39 -4.86 -22.44
CA ILE A 678 12.20 -3.57 -23.09
C ILE A 678 10.70 -3.26 -23.17
N PHE A 679 10.29 -2.11 -22.65
CA PHE A 679 8.97 -1.54 -22.84
C PHE A 679 9.04 -0.47 -23.93
N ARG A 680 7.98 -0.35 -24.74
CA ARG A 680 7.89 0.64 -25.82
C ARG A 680 7.09 1.85 -25.36
N ASP A 681 7.62 3.04 -25.59
CA ASP A 681 6.83 4.27 -25.56
C ASP A 681 5.87 4.22 -26.76
N LEU A 682 4.58 4.00 -26.53
CA LEU A 682 3.55 3.92 -27.56
C LEU A 682 2.93 5.29 -27.85
N ASN A 683 2.96 6.21 -26.87
CA ASN A 683 2.30 7.51 -26.95
C ASN A 683 3.27 8.70 -27.16
N GLY A 684 4.57 8.50 -26.95
CA GLY A 684 5.66 9.46 -27.16
C GLY A 684 5.96 10.39 -25.98
N ASN A 685 5.44 10.12 -24.78
CA ASN A 685 5.55 11.02 -23.61
C ASN A 685 6.82 10.80 -22.75
N GLY A 686 7.65 9.79 -23.07
CA GLY A 686 8.87 9.45 -22.36
C GLY A 686 8.68 8.69 -21.04
N ASP A 687 7.45 8.38 -20.64
CA ASP A 687 7.15 7.27 -19.74
C ASP A 687 7.11 5.96 -20.55
N LEU A 688 7.41 4.85 -19.87
CA LEU A 688 7.38 3.51 -20.46
C LEU A 688 6.45 2.57 -19.71
N TYR A 689 5.91 3.00 -18.56
CA TYR A 689 5.15 2.12 -17.68
C TYR A 689 3.66 2.45 -17.65
N ASP A 690 3.25 3.66 -18.02
CA ASP A 690 1.83 4.00 -18.26
C ASP A 690 1.23 3.15 -19.40
N ASP A 691 1.96 3.03 -20.50
CA ASP A 691 1.63 2.22 -21.69
C ASP A 691 1.70 0.70 -21.44
N ALA A 692 2.12 0.25 -20.26
CA ALA A 692 2.06 -1.17 -19.89
C ALA A 692 0.66 -1.59 -19.42
N PHE A 693 -0.16 -0.64 -18.96
CA PHE A 693 -1.52 -0.87 -18.48
C PHE A 693 -2.55 -0.83 -19.62
N LEU A 694 -3.78 -1.27 -19.36
CA LEU A 694 -4.92 -1.03 -20.27
C LEU A 694 -5.24 0.47 -20.35
N ARG A 695 -5.14 1.14 -19.20
CA ARG A 695 -5.36 2.57 -19.03
C ARG A 695 -4.62 3.03 -17.78
N ASP A 696 -3.85 4.10 -17.90
CA ASP A 696 -3.27 4.80 -16.76
C ASP A 696 -3.70 6.28 -16.83
N THR A 697 -4.31 6.77 -15.76
CA THR A 697 -4.72 8.18 -15.60
C THR A 697 -4.11 8.82 -14.36
N ARG A 698 -3.07 8.20 -13.79
CA ARG A 698 -2.36 8.71 -12.61
C ARG A 698 -1.60 10.00 -12.97
N LEU A 699 -1.50 10.93 -12.02
CA LEU A 699 -0.73 12.16 -12.19
C LEU A 699 0.76 11.87 -12.02
N ARG A 700 1.58 12.12 -13.05
CA ARG A 700 3.03 11.94 -12.97
C ARG A 700 3.67 12.92 -11.97
N PRO A 701 4.87 12.69 -11.42
CA PRO A 701 5.52 13.65 -10.54
C PRO A 701 6.06 14.84 -11.33
N LEU A 702 6.07 16.04 -10.73
CA LEU A 702 6.70 17.22 -11.33
C LEU A 702 8.19 16.96 -11.69
N PRO A 703 8.67 17.47 -12.83
CA PRO A 703 8.04 18.41 -13.76
C PRO A 703 7.44 17.70 -15.00
N ASN A 704 7.18 16.39 -14.93
CA ASN A 704 6.82 15.59 -16.10
C ASN A 704 5.46 15.99 -16.69
N ALA A 705 5.31 15.85 -18.01
CA ALA A 705 4.02 16.00 -18.66
C ALA A 705 3.02 15.00 -18.07
N GLY A 706 1.79 15.44 -17.77
CA GLY A 706 0.81 14.67 -17.01
C GLY A 706 0.87 14.83 -15.49
N ALA A 707 1.79 15.65 -14.94
CA ALA A 707 1.77 16.02 -13.53
C ALA A 707 0.62 16.97 -13.14
N THR A 708 0.08 17.68 -14.14
CA THR A 708 -1.13 18.50 -14.03
C THR A 708 -2.13 18.03 -15.09
N ILE A 709 -3.40 17.88 -14.71
CA ILE A 709 -4.52 17.85 -15.65
C ILE A 709 -5.35 19.13 -15.53
N THR A 710 -5.95 19.55 -16.63
CA THR A 710 -6.94 20.63 -16.64
C THR A 710 -8.20 20.14 -17.36
N LEU A 711 -9.33 20.20 -16.66
CA LEU A 711 -10.62 19.70 -17.10
C LEU A 711 -11.57 20.87 -17.36
N ASN A 712 -12.04 20.99 -18.60
CA ASN A 712 -13.00 22.00 -19.07
C ASN A 712 -14.33 21.39 -19.56
N ARG A 713 -14.58 20.12 -19.19
CA ARG A 713 -15.73 19.30 -19.64
C ARG A 713 -17.03 19.53 -18.86
N TYR A 714 -16.97 20.22 -17.73
CA TYR A 714 -18.12 20.35 -16.84
C TYR A 714 -18.76 21.73 -16.91
N SER A 715 -20.07 21.80 -16.69
CA SER A 715 -20.82 23.05 -16.55
C SER A 715 -21.94 22.91 -15.54
N VAL A 716 -22.15 23.91 -14.69
CA VAL A 716 -23.34 23.96 -13.84
C VAL A 716 -24.54 24.34 -14.69
N VAL A 717 -25.58 23.52 -14.70
CA VAL A 717 -26.87 23.83 -15.32
C VAL A 717 -27.64 24.70 -14.33
N ILE A 718 -27.96 25.94 -14.69
CA ILE A 718 -28.68 26.88 -13.82
C ILE A 718 -30.17 26.84 -14.19
N PRO A 719 -31.06 26.23 -13.39
CA PRO A 719 -32.47 26.16 -13.73
C PRO A 719 -33.14 27.55 -13.66
N PRO A 720 -34.18 27.81 -14.47
CA PRO A 720 -35.11 28.91 -14.20
C PRO A 720 -35.63 28.84 -12.77
N GLY A 721 -35.55 29.94 -12.03
CA GLY A 721 -36.01 30.03 -10.64
C GLY A 721 -35.00 29.65 -9.55
N THR A 722 -33.70 29.52 -9.86
CA THR A 722 -32.63 29.61 -8.84
C THR A 722 -32.72 30.95 -8.10
N ARG A 723 -32.63 30.93 -6.76
CA ARG A 723 -33.03 32.06 -5.89
C ARG A 723 -31.88 32.77 -5.18
N GLY A 724 -30.68 32.23 -5.22
CA GLY A 724 -29.48 32.85 -4.66
C GLY A 724 -28.26 32.67 -5.58
N PRO A 725 -27.09 33.10 -5.11
CA PRO A 725 -25.81 32.71 -5.69
C PRO A 725 -25.63 31.20 -5.63
N ILE A 726 -24.81 30.69 -6.53
CA ILE A 726 -24.47 29.28 -6.62
C ILE A 726 -23.07 29.09 -6.05
N ALA A 727 -22.97 28.25 -5.02
CA ALA A 727 -21.69 27.71 -4.60
C ALA A 727 -21.40 26.44 -5.41
N VAL A 728 -20.22 26.39 -6.05
CA VAL A 728 -19.68 25.20 -6.72
C VAL A 728 -18.53 24.70 -5.87
N SER A 729 -18.56 23.43 -5.47
CA SER A 729 -17.50 22.81 -4.69
C SER A 729 -16.87 21.69 -5.53
N ALA A 730 -15.55 21.72 -5.65
CA ALA A 730 -14.76 20.68 -6.29
C ALA A 730 -13.83 20.05 -5.23
N THR A 731 -13.79 18.72 -5.19
CA THR A 731 -13.01 17.95 -4.21
C THR A 731 -12.29 16.82 -4.89
N VAL A 732 -11.01 16.62 -4.60
CA VAL A 732 -10.34 15.34 -4.92
C VAL A 732 -10.46 14.41 -3.72
N TYR A 733 -11.08 13.25 -3.94
CA TYR A 733 -11.15 12.16 -2.97
C TYR A 733 -10.14 11.07 -3.32
N TYR A 734 -9.61 10.40 -2.30
CA TYR A 734 -8.79 9.19 -2.42
C TYR A 734 -9.43 8.04 -1.64
N GLN A 735 -9.46 6.84 -2.21
CA GLN A 735 -9.91 5.62 -1.53
C GLN A 735 -8.76 4.61 -1.50
N SER A 736 -8.48 4.07 -0.30
CA SER A 736 -7.35 3.16 -0.09
C SER A 736 -7.50 1.84 -0.83
N LEU A 737 -8.74 1.36 -1.04
CA LEU A 737 -9.09 0.18 -1.82
C LEU A 737 -10.31 0.52 -2.66
N GLU A 738 -10.24 0.43 -4.00
CA GLU A 738 -11.44 0.61 -4.84
C GLU A 738 -12.53 -0.37 -4.38
N ALA A 739 -13.80 0.04 -4.38
CA ALA A 739 -14.87 -0.72 -3.74
C ALA A 739 -15.03 -2.17 -4.26
N ILE A 740 -14.70 -2.44 -5.53
CA ILE A 740 -14.63 -3.81 -6.07
C ILE A 740 -13.54 -4.66 -5.40
N VAL A 741 -12.37 -4.06 -5.14
CA VAL A 741 -11.22 -4.67 -4.46
C VAL A 741 -11.54 -4.87 -2.98
N ALA A 742 -12.16 -3.87 -2.33
CA ALA A 742 -12.62 -3.98 -0.94
C ALA A 742 -13.66 -5.11 -0.79
N LYS A 743 -14.73 -5.12 -1.59
CA LYS A 743 -15.76 -6.19 -1.57
C LYS A 743 -15.15 -7.58 -1.80
N LYS A 744 -14.18 -7.71 -2.72
CA LYS A 744 -13.57 -9.00 -3.05
C LYS A 744 -12.63 -9.53 -1.98
N PHE A 745 -11.70 -8.70 -1.49
CA PHE A 745 -10.59 -9.14 -0.62
C PHE A 745 -10.81 -8.86 0.87
N LEU A 746 -11.64 -7.90 1.23
CA LEU A 746 -12.03 -7.68 2.63
C LEU A 746 -13.34 -8.36 2.98
N GLY A 747 -14.24 -8.59 2.01
CA GLY A 747 -15.47 -9.35 2.24
C GLY A 747 -16.24 -8.81 3.45
N ASN A 748 -16.45 -9.64 4.47
CA ASN A 748 -17.16 -9.26 5.69
C ASN A 748 -16.44 -8.25 6.61
N LEU A 749 -15.19 -7.86 6.33
CA LEU A 749 -14.55 -6.69 6.96
C LEU A 749 -14.98 -5.35 6.31
N ALA A 750 -15.47 -5.41 5.06
CA ALA A 750 -15.98 -4.25 4.31
C ALA A 750 -17.51 -4.25 4.16
N ASP A 751 -18.14 -5.42 4.12
CA ASP A 751 -19.58 -5.69 4.14
C ASP A 751 -19.92 -6.29 5.51
N THR A 752 -19.98 -5.43 6.52
CA THR A 752 -20.04 -5.85 7.94
C THR A 752 -21.40 -6.43 8.35
N ASN A 753 -22.46 -6.13 7.59
CA ASN A 753 -23.78 -6.73 7.77
C ASN A 753 -24.01 -8.00 6.92
N MET A 754 -23.08 -8.34 6.01
CA MET A 754 -23.10 -9.48 5.09
C MET A 754 -24.33 -9.54 4.18
N ASN A 755 -24.80 -8.37 3.72
CA ASN A 755 -25.96 -8.28 2.81
C ASN A 755 -25.58 -8.29 1.32
N PHE A 756 -24.29 -8.39 1.00
CA PHE A 756 -23.70 -8.36 -0.35
C PHE A 756 -23.75 -7.01 -1.08
N MET A 757 -24.03 -5.91 -0.36
CA MET A 757 -24.02 -4.53 -0.87
C MET A 757 -23.18 -3.68 0.10
N LEU A 758 -22.38 -2.76 -0.43
CA LEU A 758 -21.66 -1.83 0.43
C LEU A 758 -22.56 -0.63 0.75
N GLU A 759 -22.77 -0.36 2.04
CA GLU A 759 -23.42 0.86 2.51
C GLU A 759 -22.40 1.86 3.09
N PRO A 760 -21.61 2.59 2.26
CA PRO A 760 -20.62 3.53 2.77
C PRO A 760 -21.23 4.69 3.60
N CYS A 761 -22.52 4.99 3.41
CA CYS A 761 -23.24 6.07 4.10
C CYS A 761 -22.62 7.48 3.96
N VAL A 762 -21.79 7.70 2.92
CA VAL A 762 -21.16 8.98 2.61
C VAL A 762 -21.14 9.24 1.09
N LEU A 763 -20.89 10.50 0.69
CA LEU A 763 -20.75 10.94 -0.70
C LEU A 763 -21.89 10.51 -1.63
N GLY A 764 -23.13 10.49 -1.12
CA GLY A 764 -24.32 10.09 -1.88
C GLY A 764 -24.41 8.59 -2.20
N GLY A 765 -23.49 7.78 -1.66
CA GLY A 765 -23.54 6.33 -1.74
C GLY A 765 -24.71 5.73 -0.97
N ARG A 766 -24.91 4.43 -1.15
CA ARG A 766 -25.97 3.67 -0.48
C ARG A 766 -25.84 3.79 1.05
N CYS A 767 -26.96 3.86 1.75
CA CYS A 767 -27.00 3.88 3.21
C CYS A 767 -28.26 3.17 3.73
N ASP A 768 -28.10 2.45 4.83
CA ASP A 768 -29.16 1.70 5.53
C ASP A 768 -29.64 2.41 6.82
N GLY A 769 -29.17 3.64 7.07
CA GLY A 769 -29.47 4.42 8.27
C GLY A 769 -28.44 4.28 9.40
N ARG A 770 -27.39 3.48 9.23
CA ARG A 770 -26.19 3.59 10.07
C ARG A 770 -25.46 4.91 9.79
N HIS A 771 -24.72 5.38 10.80
CA HIS A 771 -23.88 6.57 10.70
C HIS A 771 -22.42 6.22 10.99
N PRO A 772 -21.45 6.79 10.27
CA PRO A 772 -20.03 6.69 10.59
C PRO A 772 -19.76 7.09 12.04
N ARG A 773 -18.97 6.29 12.76
CA ARG A 773 -18.61 6.56 14.17
C ARG A 773 -17.14 6.91 14.36
N ARG A 774 -16.28 6.64 13.38
CA ARG A 774 -14.82 6.85 13.45
C ARG A 774 -14.34 7.64 12.24
N GLU A 775 -13.10 8.12 12.29
CA GLU A 775 -12.47 8.87 11.20
C GLU A 775 -11.51 7.96 10.40
N PRO A 776 -11.42 8.10 9.07
CA PRO A 776 -12.30 8.90 8.21
C PRO A 776 -13.72 8.33 8.16
N ALA A 777 -14.72 9.20 7.99
CA ALA A 777 -16.12 8.83 8.06
C ALA A 777 -16.54 7.85 6.93
N VAL A 778 -16.76 6.58 7.29
CA VAL A 778 -17.44 5.58 6.48
C VAL A 778 -18.17 4.58 7.39
N VAL A 779 -19.24 3.96 6.91
CA VAL A 779 -19.88 2.81 7.58
C VAL A 779 -19.31 1.50 7.05
N GLU A 780 -19.29 1.33 5.72
CA GLU A 780 -18.82 0.13 5.01
C GLU A 780 -18.02 0.46 3.74
N GLY A 781 -17.37 -0.56 3.18
CA GLY A 781 -16.39 -0.39 2.11
C GLY A 781 -15.09 0.24 2.62
N ALA A 782 -14.33 0.84 1.72
CA ALA A 782 -13.12 1.58 2.09
C ALA A 782 -13.41 3.09 2.20
N PRO A 783 -12.88 3.79 3.22
CA PRO A 783 -13.15 5.21 3.44
C PRO A 783 -12.66 6.09 2.29
N PRO A 784 -13.49 7.00 1.76
CA PRO A 784 -13.05 8.12 0.94
C PRO A 784 -12.42 9.19 1.84
N VAL A 785 -11.23 9.64 1.48
CA VAL A 785 -10.50 10.70 2.18
C VAL A 785 -10.54 11.96 1.33
N PRO A 786 -11.13 13.09 1.80
CA PRO A 786 -11.01 14.36 1.13
C PRO A 786 -9.55 14.81 1.21
N MET A 787 -8.91 14.97 0.05
CA MET A 787 -7.53 15.44 -0.04
C MET A 787 -7.49 16.96 -0.12
N GLU A 788 -8.27 17.54 -1.02
CA GLU A 788 -8.20 18.95 -1.32
C GLU A 788 -9.57 19.42 -1.82
N VAL A 789 -10.05 20.54 -1.29
CA VAL A 789 -11.38 21.11 -1.58
C VAL A 789 -11.23 22.55 -2.06
N ARG A 790 -11.97 22.93 -3.09
CA ARG A 790 -12.07 24.33 -3.56
C ARG A 790 -13.50 24.71 -3.84
N ASN A 791 -13.84 25.94 -3.48
CA ASN A 791 -15.16 26.54 -3.70
C ASN A 791 -15.08 27.71 -4.70
N TRP A 792 -16.11 27.85 -5.54
CA TRP A 792 -16.30 28.97 -6.46
C TRP A 792 -17.73 29.51 -6.37
N ILE A 793 -17.91 30.82 -6.54
CA ILE A 793 -19.21 31.49 -6.41
C ILE A 793 -19.64 32.08 -7.74
N ILE A 794 -20.84 31.70 -8.20
CA ILE A 794 -21.49 32.26 -9.39
C ILE A 794 -22.70 33.07 -8.93
N ARG A 795 -22.72 34.38 -9.20
CA ARG A 795 -23.90 35.21 -8.93
C ARG A 795 -24.92 35.05 -10.06
N VAL A 796 -26.19 34.90 -9.72
CA VAL A 796 -27.26 34.78 -10.73
C VAL A 796 -27.79 36.16 -11.08
N ASP A 797 -27.90 36.47 -12.38
CA ASP A 797 -28.36 37.79 -12.83
C ASP A 797 -29.82 38.05 -12.43
N GLY A 798 -30.08 39.25 -11.89
CA GLY A 798 -31.40 39.67 -11.42
C GLY A 798 -31.83 39.10 -10.05
N VAL A 799 -30.97 38.33 -9.39
CA VAL A 799 -31.23 37.71 -8.08
C VAL A 799 -30.54 38.50 -6.97
N SER A 800 -31.25 38.80 -5.87
CA SER A 800 -30.65 39.48 -4.72
C SER A 800 -29.85 38.50 -3.83
N GLN A 801 -28.85 39.03 -3.14
CA GLN A 801 -28.13 38.32 -2.06
C GLN A 801 -28.71 38.63 -0.66
N ASP A 802 -29.75 39.48 -0.57
CA ASP A 802 -30.36 39.87 0.70
C ASP A 802 -30.91 38.66 1.47
N GLY A 803 -30.49 38.50 2.72
CA GLY A 803 -30.95 37.44 3.62
C GLY A 803 -30.15 36.13 3.57
N ILE A 804 -29.09 36.07 2.76
CA ILE A 804 -28.04 35.05 2.89
C ILE A 804 -27.03 35.59 3.92
N GLU A 805 -26.94 34.95 5.08
CA GLU A 805 -26.01 35.31 6.16
C GLU A 805 -25.06 34.14 6.47
N THR A 806 -23.77 34.46 6.61
CA THR A 806 -22.72 33.54 7.02
C THR A 806 -22.98 33.05 8.44
N ALA A 807 -23.35 31.78 8.58
CA ALA A 807 -23.65 31.16 9.85
C ALA A 807 -23.03 29.78 9.99
N ILE A 808 -22.75 29.40 11.24
CA ILE A 808 -22.37 28.04 11.60
C ILE A 808 -23.66 27.24 11.80
N VAL A 809 -23.84 26.17 11.03
CA VAL A 809 -25.03 25.32 11.03
C VAL A 809 -24.83 24.00 11.80
N GLY A 810 -23.58 23.63 12.10
CA GLY A 810 -23.27 22.42 12.85
C GLY A 810 -21.84 22.38 13.40
N THR A 811 -21.64 21.61 14.47
CA THR A 811 -20.34 21.30 15.06
C THR A 811 -20.24 19.82 15.41
N TYR A 812 -19.06 19.23 15.24
CA TYR A 812 -18.69 17.93 15.79
C TYR A 812 -17.45 18.08 16.70
N PRO A 813 -17.37 17.42 17.86
CA PRO A 813 -18.46 16.77 18.58
C PRO A 813 -19.62 17.71 18.86
N ALA A 814 -20.78 17.15 19.25
CA ALA A 814 -21.87 17.95 19.76
C ALA A 814 -21.42 18.72 21.02
N ARG A 815 -22.05 19.86 21.29
CA ARG A 815 -21.81 20.64 22.51
C ARG A 815 -22.01 19.76 23.75
N ASP A 816 -21.02 19.76 24.64
CA ASP A 816 -20.98 19.05 25.91
C ASP A 816 -21.06 17.53 25.76
N ALA A 817 -20.64 17.00 24.60
CA ALA A 817 -20.58 15.56 24.33
C ALA A 817 -19.56 14.86 25.25
N LEU A 818 -19.94 13.69 25.78
CA LEU A 818 -19.12 12.85 26.65
C LEU A 818 -18.76 11.54 25.94
N GLY A 819 -17.61 10.96 26.28
CA GLY A 819 -17.18 9.68 25.70
C GLY A 819 -16.75 9.80 24.24
N VAL A 820 -16.24 10.95 23.82
CA VAL A 820 -15.76 11.18 22.46
C VAL A 820 -14.52 10.33 22.18
N PHE A 821 -14.35 9.85 20.95
CA PHE A 821 -13.16 9.11 20.54
C PHE A 821 -11.86 9.91 20.75
N GLN A 822 -10.78 9.21 21.13
CA GLN A 822 -9.47 9.82 21.39
C GLN A 822 -8.81 10.43 20.14
N ASP A 823 -9.14 9.94 18.94
CA ASP A 823 -8.67 10.41 17.63
C ASP A 823 -9.60 11.43 16.95
N VAL A 824 -10.44 12.11 17.74
CA VAL A 824 -11.41 13.09 17.27
C VAL A 824 -10.79 14.19 16.42
N VAL A 825 -11.43 14.44 15.27
CA VAL A 825 -11.25 15.62 14.42
C VAL A 825 -12.43 16.53 14.68
N PRO A 826 -12.34 17.62 15.49
CA PRO A 826 -13.44 18.55 15.65
C PRO A 826 -13.82 19.20 14.32
N LYS A 827 -15.11 19.33 14.01
CA LYS A 827 -15.60 19.88 12.74
C LYS A 827 -16.53 21.06 12.98
N VAL A 828 -16.56 21.97 12.01
CA VAL A 828 -17.54 23.06 11.92
C VAL A 828 -18.11 23.11 10.50
N THR A 829 -19.42 23.32 10.37
CA THR A 829 -20.12 23.40 9.07
C THR A 829 -20.79 24.76 8.93
N PHE A 830 -20.69 25.37 7.74
CA PHE A 830 -21.22 26.70 7.43
C PHE A 830 -22.39 26.67 6.43
N SER A 831 -23.20 27.73 6.44
CA SER A 831 -24.33 27.95 5.51
C SER A 831 -23.90 28.34 4.08
N GLU A 832 -22.63 28.67 3.86
CA GLU A 832 -22.05 29.02 2.55
C GLU A 832 -20.51 28.82 2.55
N PRO A 833 -19.83 28.92 1.40
CA PRO A 833 -18.36 29.00 1.35
C PRO A 833 -17.81 30.19 2.15
N VAL A 834 -16.89 29.90 3.07
CA VAL A 834 -16.25 30.89 3.94
C VAL A 834 -14.77 31.09 3.64
N SER A 835 -14.28 32.26 4.03
CA SER A 835 -12.87 32.67 4.03
C SER A 835 -12.44 33.06 5.44
N ARG A 836 -11.12 33.12 5.66
CA ARG A 836 -10.49 33.43 6.97
C ARG A 836 -10.79 32.41 8.08
N LEU A 837 -11.07 31.16 7.71
CA LEU A 837 -10.95 30.03 8.64
C LEU A 837 -9.58 29.38 8.43
N ASN A 838 -8.82 29.24 9.50
CA ASN A 838 -7.45 28.72 9.55
C ASN A 838 -7.09 28.32 11.00
N ASN A 839 -5.86 27.87 11.23
CA ASN A 839 -5.34 27.51 12.56
C ASN A 839 -5.27 28.65 13.59
N GLU A 840 -5.35 29.92 13.17
CA GLU A 840 -5.44 31.08 14.08
C GLU A 840 -6.89 31.36 14.53
N THR A 841 -7.86 30.97 13.72
CA THR A 841 -9.29 31.32 13.88
C THR A 841 -10.18 30.15 14.25
N PHE A 842 -9.75 28.91 14.03
CA PHE A 842 -10.34 27.70 14.58
C PHE A 842 -9.28 26.99 15.43
N SER A 843 -9.47 26.96 16.75
CA SER A 843 -8.49 26.45 17.71
C SER A 843 -9.11 25.49 18.72
N LEU A 844 -8.25 24.73 19.41
CA LEU A 844 -8.59 23.77 20.45
C LEU A 844 -7.76 24.07 21.70
N THR A 845 -8.37 24.02 22.88
CA THR A 845 -7.67 24.11 24.16
C THR A 845 -7.98 22.92 25.05
N ASP A 846 -7.02 22.56 25.91
CA ASP A 846 -7.16 21.51 26.92
C ASP A 846 -8.00 21.97 28.14
N SER A 847 -8.06 21.12 29.18
CA SER A 847 -8.83 21.39 30.40
C SER A 847 -8.26 22.52 31.26
N THR A 848 -6.99 22.89 31.06
CA THR A 848 -6.31 24.02 31.71
C THR A 848 -6.46 25.33 30.94
N GLY A 849 -6.96 25.26 29.70
CA GLY A 849 -7.03 26.37 28.76
C GLY A 849 -5.74 26.56 27.94
N ALA A 850 -4.79 25.62 28.00
CA ALA A 850 -3.59 25.67 27.16
C ALA A 850 -3.95 25.28 25.71
N PRO A 851 -3.32 25.91 24.69
CA PRO A 851 -3.61 25.62 23.29
C PRO A 851 -3.07 24.25 22.88
N VAL A 852 -3.91 23.46 22.22
CA VAL A 852 -3.51 22.23 21.52
C VAL A 852 -3.12 22.61 20.09
N ALA A 853 -1.89 22.26 19.70
CA ALA A 853 -1.41 22.50 18.34
C ALA A 853 -2.20 21.67 17.33
N ALA A 854 -2.60 22.30 16.21
CA ALA A 854 -3.47 21.71 15.19
C ALA A 854 -3.33 22.39 13.82
N SER A 855 -3.66 21.64 12.77
CA SER A 855 -3.97 22.17 11.43
C SER A 855 -5.50 22.33 11.24
N VAL A 856 -5.92 23.11 10.24
CA VAL A 856 -7.34 23.39 9.96
C VAL A 856 -7.53 23.41 8.46
N ASP A 857 -8.36 22.50 7.94
CA ASP A 857 -8.53 22.32 6.50
C ASP A 857 -9.98 21.97 6.15
N GLN A 858 -10.36 22.30 4.91
CA GLN A 858 -11.70 22.01 4.40
C GLN A 858 -11.81 20.54 3.99
N ILE A 859 -12.89 19.87 4.42
CA ILE A 859 -13.10 18.42 4.26
C ILE A 859 -14.43 18.06 3.56
N GLY A 860 -15.26 19.05 3.25
CA GLY A 860 -16.50 18.92 2.50
C GLY A 860 -16.96 20.27 1.97
N ASP A 861 -18.10 20.30 1.27
CA ASP A 861 -18.59 21.49 0.56
C ASP A 861 -18.59 22.76 1.46
N GLY A 862 -19.19 22.66 2.66
CA GLY A 862 -19.21 23.70 3.70
C GLY A 862 -18.55 23.32 5.03
N THR A 863 -17.84 22.19 5.10
CA THR A 863 -17.34 21.60 6.35
C THR A 863 -15.82 21.69 6.47
N TRP A 864 -15.34 22.15 7.62
CA TRP A 864 -13.92 22.26 7.97
C TRP A 864 -13.60 21.40 9.19
N GLY A 865 -12.46 20.70 9.14
CA GLY A 865 -11.91 19.92 10.25
C GLY A 865 -10.75 20.66 10.92
N LEU A 866 -10.71 20.62 12.24
CA LEU A 866 -9.54 20.90 13.05
C LEU A 866 -8.85 19.57 13.35
N PHE A 867 -7.55 19.55 13.11
CA PHE A 867 -6.72 18.35 13.07
C PHE A 867 -5.60 18.49 14.10
N PRO A 868 -5.80 17.99 15.35
CA PRO A 868 -4.77 18.06 16.39
C PRO A 868 -3.49 17.36 15.94
N ASP A 869 -2.34 17.97 16.24
CA ASP A 869 -1.03 17.44 15.85
C ASP A 869 -0.78 16.09 16.54
N ARG A 870 -1.09 15.99 17.84
CA ARG A 870 -1.18 14.70 18.54
C ARG A 870 -2.47 14.00 18.13
N VAL A 871 -2.34 12.83 17.51
CA VAL A 871 -3.48 12.03 17.03
C VAL A 871 -4.41 11.61 18.16
N PHE A 872 -3.86 11.08 19.27
CA PHE A 872 -4.66 10.69 20.43
C PHE A 872 -4.64 11.79 21.51
N LEU A 873 -5.81 12.33 21.82
CA LEU A 873 -6.06 13.24 22.93
C LEU A 873 -6.12 12.47 24.27
N THR A 874 -5.90 13.16 25.39
CA THR A 874 -5.83 12.54 26.73
C THR A 874 -7.16 11.88 27.10
N PRO A 875 -7.18 10.58 27.48
CA PRO A 875 -8.40 9.90 27.93
C PRO A 875 -9.03 10.58 29.15
N GLY A 876 -10.35 10.77 29.12
CA GLY A 876 -11.12 11.44 30.19
C GLY A 876 -10.96 12.95 30.28
N GLU A 877 -10.09 13.57 29.48
CA GLU A 877 -9.91 15.03 29.48
C GLU A 877 -11.03 15.76 28.71
N THR A 878 -11.35 16.96 29.16
CA THR A 878 -12.30 17.86 28.48
C THR A 878 -11.54 18.92 27.69
N TYR A 879 -11.85 19.01 26.40
CA TYR A 879 -11.29 20.00 25.49
C TYR A 879 -12.36 21.02 25.09
N THR A 880 -11.92 22.22 24.68
CA THR A 880 -12.80 23.27 24.17
C THR A 880 -12.36 23.69 22.77
N ALA A 881 -13.22 23.46 21.79
CA ALA A 881 -13.05 23.92 20.42
C ALA A 881 -13.66 25.33 20.26
N ARG A 882 -12.99 26.21 19.51
CA ARG A 882 -13.37 27.61 19.36
C ARG A 882 -13.18 28.09 17.93
N VAL A 883 -14.21 28.69 17.35
CA VAL A 883 -14.15 29.49 16.12
C VAL A 883 -14.27 30.97 16.49
N SER A 884 -13.31 31.78 16.05
CA SER A 884 -13.26 33.22 16.27
C SER A 884 -14.32 33.98 15.44
N ALA A 885 -14.65 35.20 15.87
CA ALA A 885 -15.41 36.13 15.04
C ALA A 885 -14.55 36.60 13.85
N GLY A 886 -15.18 37.03 12.76
CA GLY A 886 -14.49 37.55 11.57
C GLY A 886 -14.22 36.53 10.46
N VAL A 887 -14.81 35.33 10.54
CA VAL A 887 -14.92 34.38 9.42
C VAL A 887 -15.95 34.95 8.45
N CYS A 888 -15.62 35.09 7.16
CA CYS A 888 -16.43 35.86 6.21
C CYS A 888 -16.93 35.01 5.04
N GLY A 889 -18.21 35.12 4.69
CA GLY A 889 -18.81 34.46 3.53
C GLY A 889 -18.56 35.18 2.21
N SER A 890 -19.26 34.72 1.18
CA SER A 890 -19.08 35.13 -0.21
C SER A 890 -19.56 36.57 -0.50
N ALA A 891 -20.50 37.10 0.28
CA ALA A 891 -20.96 38.47 0.20
C ALA A 891 -20.08 39.46 0.99
N GLY A 892 -19.10 38.96 1.77
CA GLY A 892 -18.21 39.76 2.60
C GLY A 892 -18.78 40.15 3.97
N ASP A 893 -19.97 39.66 4.32
CA ASP A 893 -20.46 39.60 5.68
C ASP A 893 -19.61 38.62 6.51
N CYS A 894 -19.43 38.89 7.80
CA CYS A 894 -18.57 38.10 8.66
C CYS A 894 -19.24 37.77 10.00
N THR A 895 -18.89 36.62 10.58
CA THR A 895 -19.39 36.16 11.87
C THR A 895 -19.10 37.19 12.97
N LYS A 896 -20.15 37.70 13.61
CA LYS A 896 -20.06 38.81 14.58
C LYS A 896 -19.66 38.37 16.00
N ARG A 897 -19.71 37.07 16.28
CA ARG A 897 -19.46 36.47 17.60
C ARG A 897 -18.63 35.19 17.43
N PRO A 898 -17.69 34.91 18.35
CA PRO A 898 -17.03 33.61 18.37
C PRO A 898 -18.02 32.52 18.78
N LEU A 899 -17.82 31.31 18.28
CA LEU A 899 -18.45 30.09 18.76
C LEU A 899 -17.43 29.32 19.61
N ALA A 900 -17.87 28.78 20.75
CA ALA A 900 -17.09 27.81 21.51
C ALA A 900 -18.00 26.69 22.02
N TRP A 901 -17.48 25.47 22.04
CA TRP A 901 -18.13 24.28 22.59
C TRP A 901 -17.08 23.35 23.18
N SER A 902 -17.45 22.63 24.23
CA SER A 902 -16.58 21.69 24.92
C SER A 902 -17.03 20.26 24.69
N PHE A 903 -16.12 19.30 24.84
CA PHE A 903 -16.39 17.87 24.79
C PHE A 903 -15.38 17.09 25.64
N THR A 904 -15.76 15.92 26.12
CA THR A 904 -14.92 15.06 26.98
C THR A 904 -14.57 13.77 26.25
N VAL A 905 -13.27 13.50 26.12
CA VAL A 905 -12.73 12.26 25.53
C VAL A 905 -13.07 11.08 26.44
N THR A 906 -13.32 9.90 25.86
CA THR A 906 -13.57 8.67 26.62
C THR A 906 -12.45 8.38 27.61
N SER A 907 -12.81 7.90 28.81
CA SER A 907 -11.86 7.35 29.78
C SER A 907 -11.48 5.89 29.49
N ARG A 908 -12.09 5.28 28.47
CA ARG A 908 -11.92 3.87 28.08
C ARG A 908 -11.36 3.75 26.66
N GLY A 909 -10.11 4.16 26.44
CA GLY A 909 -9.33 3.87 25.22
C GLY A 909 -10.12 3.93 23.90
N ALA A 910 -10.37 2.77 23.28
CA ALA A 910 -11.05 2.62 22.00
C ALA A 910 -12.60 2.71 22.05
N GLU A 911 -13.21 2.73 23.23
CA GLU A 911 -14.66 2.85 23.45
C GLU A 911 -15.12 4.31 23.40
N GLY A 912 -15.27 4.86 22.20
CA GLY A 912 -15.84 6.19 21.97
C GLY A 912 -17.25 6.19 21.37
N ALA A 913 -17.86 7.37 21.30
CA ALA A 913 -19.11 7.64 20.60
C ALA A 913 -19.04 8.97 19.84
N GLY A 914 -19.78 9.05 18.74
CA GLY A 914 -19.86 10.22 17.86
C GLY A 914 -20.55 9.87 16.55
N ASP A 915 -21.00 10.90 15.82
CA ASP A 915 -21.34 10.82 14.39
C ASP A 915 -20.28 11.61 13.64
N THR A 916 -19.40 10.91 12.91
CA THR A 916 -18.29 11.53 12.18
C THR A 916 -18.69 12.02 10.79
N SER A 917 -19.96 11.87 10.39
CA SER A 917 -20.48 12.28 9.08
C SER A 917 -20.02 13.67 8.65
N VAL A 918 -19.62 13.81 7.39
CA VAL A 918 -19.42 15.10 6.73
C VAL A 918 -20.67 15.42 5.92
N PRO A 919 -21.47 16.45 6.28
CA PRO A 919 -22.66 16.82 5.54
C PRO A 919 -22.33 17.20 4.09
N LEU A 920 -23.23 16.83 3.17
CA LEU A 920 -23.19 17.31 1.79
C LEU A 920 -23.89 18.67 1.67
N GLY A 921 -23.27 19.56 0.91
CA GLY A 921 -23.78 20.87 0.56
C GLY A 921 -23.81 21.90 1.68
N PHE A 922 -24.64 22.91 1.44
CA PHE A 922 -24.79 24.08 2.29
C PHE A 922 -26.23 24.15 2.79
N GLN A 923 -26.41 24.10 4.11
CA GLN A 923 -27.74 24.19 4.72
C GLN A 923 -28.12 25.66 4.90
N PRO A 924 -29.22 26.14 4.30
CA PRO A 924 -29.70 27.49 4.54
C PRO A 924 -30.20 27.62 5.98
N LEU A 925 -30.11 28.82 6.54
CA LEU A 925 -30.74 29.11 7.82
C LEU A 925 -32.26 28.93 7.70
N GLU A 926 -32.86 28.07 8.53
CA GLU A 926 -34.31 28.01 8.65
C GLU A 926 -34.84 29.40 9.04
N THR A 927 -35.57 30.05 8.13
CA THR A 927 -36.25 31.30 8.46
C THR A 927 -37.27 31.01 9.55
N ARG A 928 -37.01 31.48 10.78
CA ARG A 928 -37.97 31.44 11.91
C ARG A 928 -39.22 32.27 11.57
N ARG A 929 -40.14 31.70 10.79
CA ARG A 929 -41.53 32.15 10.71
C ARG A 929 -42.27 31.49 11.88
N GLY A 930 -42.80 32.33 12.77
CA GLY A 930 -43.31 31.87 14.07
C GLY A 930 -44.39 30.81 13.96
N GLY A 931 -44.12 29.65 14.55
CA GLY A 931 -45.07 28.55 14.70
C GLY A 931 -44.56 27.61 15.79
N SER A 932 -45.35 27.42 16.85
CA SER A 932 -44.99 26.54 17.98
C SER A 932 -44.97 25.08 17.53
N ALA A 933 -43.79 24.57 17.17
CA ALA A 933 -43.58 23.17 16.86
C ALA A 933 -43.43 22.35 18.16
N ARG A 934 -44.54 21.75 18.59
CA ARG A 934 -44.58 20.83 19.73
C ARG A 934 -43.77 19.58 19.40
N GLN A 935 -42.80 19.20 20.23
CA GLN A 935 -42.03 17.96 20.07
C GLN A 935 -42.96 16.73 19.97
N THR A 936 -43.06 16.13 18.79
CA THR A 936 -43.60 14.79 18.62
C THR A 936 -42.49 13.78 18.89
N ARG A 937 -42.60 13.04 20.00
CA ARG A 937 -41.74 11.88 20.28
C ARG A 937 -41.92 10.81 19.21
N PRO A 938 -40.87 10.04 18.85
CA PRO A 938 -41.03 8.83 18.06
C PRO A 938 -41.92 7.82 18.80
N HIS A 939 -42.88 7.23 18.11
CA HIS A 939 -43.64 6.10 18.65
C HIS A 939 -42.75 4.85 18.64
N ALA A 940 -42.51 4.28 19.82
CA ALA A 940 -41.96 2.93 19.91
C ALA A 940 -43.08 1.92 19.62
N GLU A 941 -42.95 1.16 18.54
CA GLU A 941 -43.82 0.00 18.30
C GLU A 941 -43.48 -1.11 19.29
N ARG A 942 -44.46 -1.48 20.12
CA ARG A 942 -44.38 -2.68 20.94
C ARG A 942 -44.83 -3.87 20.11
N HIS A 943 -43.92 -4.77 19.78
CA HIS A 943 -44.32 -6.13 19.42
C HIS A 943 -45.03 -6.80 20.61
N GLY A 944 -46.34 -7.00 20.48
CA GLY A 944 -47.12 -7.85 21.38
C GLY A 944 -47.03 -9.30 20.93
N ALA A 945 -46.82 -10.21 21.88
CA ALA A 945 -46.73 -11.64 21.59
C ALA A 945 -48.08 -12.25 21.22
N ARG A 946 -48.09 -13.08 20.17
CA ARG A 946 -48.83 -14.36 20.08
C ARG A 946 -48.28 -15.20 18.94
#